data_AF-A0A9P8XSC1-F1
#
_entry.id   AF-A0A9P8XSC1-F1
#
_cell.length_a   1.000
_cell.length_b   1.000
_cell.length_c   1.000
_cell.angle_alpha   90.00
_cell.angle_beta   90.00
_cell.angle_gamma   90.00
#
_symmetry.space_group_name_H-M   'P 1'
#
loop_
_entity.id
_entity.type
_entity.pdbx_description
1 polymer ?
#
loop_
_entity_poly.entity_id
_entity_poly.type
_entity_poly.pdbx_seq_one_letter_code
_entity_poly.pdbx_strand_id
1 'polypeptide(L)'
;MQKTSHEAIVSTAMESRLSFYKIFPNNKPQGIPINQSTITHDLIPPILPLLREADTLETIACKYETFAAVVEAGSSIAVRTGTYRPDSGDNNKVDIPALEIAETQVISEMVALADVKKVLVEAELRKLHKSIQAACDVIRLRADTIRSSVAASQFLQCSFIAREGTDSESGSDPNDALIWQWQRISTRVFPVLSKSITDGSCALDDAIRSSWSGHSAQENWAPASSQYTEWLVGSTACEVDSSVVRFNLLTGELLVNGLPLNRLPSEYENHATYKILFGRSIVEVMPKGSHGFPLSTNVPFAGYNVQFALHSGELYVRATKNGHTLYYVPSRLLSGSYPEAFISDYVHFYDETTQVLSLRPLNKPWAVPQQPWTLSREAAVGQWQLCKDSTTVIGLHTPTSKTLAKILSTLEEEARIHCFLSADHEGLDIELPGLRSRFYLEAGDTAVSCRDFRGMIVDEDQQIGTLVGLSNKVVLKSTSLSPDRIVLVPNGSPQAKRTRAHVSLHISEGPSKCLYPYRVDTPLGRLVDGGDLQGKRFLYLLHALTSFCMPDQLTSRTGTEEALRILQSAAVRSADGLTQISISTLKMIAGLTPKREFYPRHLRVMQTMHFDNKVGVLAQHDGFVDKVQVMLDQATDKKFLHESHPETESVGLYSGIKRSLLVRHKIRVAQFRVSTFGAEDHDTTHDVVYKARDVAHDSATATATYVVAATLHNNRSDPHVTVAHDLPRHIWNFLEKYSVANGSAGLEIDELSYEAKWNSAVHREELAETAPPP
;
A
#
# COMPACT_ATOMS: atom_id res chain seq x y z
N MET A 1 7.82 38.20 -22.00
CA MET A 1 6.48 38.39 -21.41
C MET A 1 5.64 37.11 -21.55
N GLN A 2 6.07 36.03 -20.92
CA GLN A 2 5.31 34.77 -20.79
C GLN A 2 5.63 34.21 -19.40
N LYS A 3 4.95 34.75 -18.38
CA LYS A 3 4.89 34.27 -17.00
C LYS A 3 3.45 34.57 -16.59
N THR A 4 2.58 33.56 -16.50
CA THR A 4 1.25 33.56 -15.80
C THR A 4 0.25 32.49 -16.30
N SER A 5 0.63 31.47 -17.07
CA SER A 5 -0.37 30.60 -17.72
C SER A 5 -0.74 29.29 -17.02
N HIS A 6 -0.12 28.88 -15.90
CA HIS A 6 -0.46 27.59 -15.25
C HIS A 6 -0.94 27.68 -13.78
N GLU A 7 -0.49 28.65 -12.99
CA GLU A 7 -1.01 28.87 -11.62
C GLU A 7 -2.44 29.44 -11.63
N ALA A 8 -2.75 30.27 -12.63
CA ALA A 8 -4.12 30.73 -12.89
C ALA A 8 -5.09 29.57 -13.19
N ILE A 9 -4.62 28.44 -13.72
CA ILE A 9 -5.46 27.27 -14.05
C ILE A 9 -5.89 26.54 -12.77
N VAL A 10 -5.03 26.44 -11.74
CA VAL A 10 -5.40 25.80 -10.46
C VAL A 10 -6.44 26.63 -9.73
N SER A 11 -6.28 27.96 -9.69
CA SER A 11 -7.27 28.87 -9.09
C SER A 11 -8.60 28.92 -9.86
N THR A 12 -8.56 28.96 -11.20
CA THR A 12 -9.79 28.96 -12.04
C THR A 12 -10.50 27.61 -12.02
N ALA A 13 -9.75 26.50 -12.02
CA ALA A 13 -10.33 25.15 -11.90
C ALA A 13 -10.93 24.93 -10.50
N MET A 14 -10.28 25.40 -9.43
CA MET A 14 -10.89 25.39 -8.09
C MET A 14 -12.13 26.28 -8.01
N GLU A 15 -12.14 27.48 -8.61
CA GLU A 15 -13.33 28.33 -8.61
C GLU A 15 -14.50 27.72 -9.39
N SER A 16 -14.23 27.08 -10.53
CA SER A 16 -15.22 26.34 -11.31
C SER A 16 -15.63 25.02 -10.64
N ARG A 17 -14.78 24.44 -9.79
CA ARG A 17 -15.05 23.20 -9.03
C ARG A 17 -15.65 23.45 -7.63
N LEU A 18 -15.45 24.63 -7.05
CA LEU A 18 -16.10 25.11 -5.82
C LEU A 18 -17.42 25.83 -6.15
N SER A 19 -17.61 26.30 -7.39
CA SER A 19 -18.96 26.65 -7.89
C SER A 19 -19.94 25.47 -7.94
N PHE A 20 -19.47 24.26 -7.63
CA PHE A 20 -20.28 23.08 -7.32
C PHE A 20 -21.34 23.33 -6.22
N TYR A 21 -21.11 24.32 -5.33
CA TYR A 21 -22.09 24.72 -4.31
C TYR A 21 -22.88 26.00 -4.67
N LYS A 22 -22.54 26.70 -5.78
CA LYS A 22 -23.20 27.96 -6.20
C LYS A 22 -24.58 27.75 -6.85
N ILE A 23 -25.09 26.52 -6.91
CA ILE A 23 -26.40 26.20 -7.50
C ILE A 23 -27.56 26.58 -6.56
N PHE A 24 -27.30 26.97 -5.32
CA PHE A 24 -28.33 27.34 -4.34
C PHE A 24 -28.25 28.84 -3.99
N PRO A 25 -29.28 29.65 -4.33
CA PRO A 25 -29.22 31.10 -4.16
C PRO A 25 -29.34 31.51 -2.67
N ASN A 26 -28.35 32.26 -2.19
CA ASN A 26 -28.34 32.94 -0.89
C ASN A 26 -29.03 34.31 -0.99
N ASN A 27 -30.07 34.56 -0.18
CA ASN A 27 -30.53 35.92 0.13
C ASN A 27 -30.40 36.18 1.64
N LYS A 28 -29.54 37.13 2.01
CA LYS A 28 -29.39 37.66 3.38
C LYS A 28 -30.48 38.72 3.66
N PRO A 29 -30.96 38.83 4.91
CA PRO A 29 -31.40 40.10 5.46
C PRO A 29 -30.39 40.66 6.47
N GLN A 30 -30.31 41.99 6.49
CA GLN A 30 -29.42 42.85 7.27
C GLN A 30 -29.85 42.96 8.75
N GLY A 31 -28.89 43.14 9.65
CA GLY A 31 -29.11 43.45 11.07
C GLY A 31 -27.87 44.05 11.74
N ILE A 32 -28.09 45.18 12.42
CA ILE A 32 -27.18 46.22 12.99
C ILE A 32 -26.54 45.76 14.35
N PRO A 33 -25.44 46.38 14.84
CA PRO A 33 -24.45 45.73 15.72
C PRO A 33 -24.73 45.92 17.23
N ILE A 34 -24.16 45.03 18.05
CA ILE A 34 -24.18 45.13 19.53
C ILE A 34 -22.74 45.19 20.06
N ASN A 35 -22.52 46.13 20.97
CA ASN A 35 -21.26 46.55 21.58
C ASN A 35 -20.64 45.51 22.53
N GLN A 36 -19.31 45.59 22.62
CA GLN A 36 -18.45 44.93 23.60
C GLN A 36 -18.60 45.53 25.00
N SER A 37 -18.44 44.70 26.05
CA SER A 37 -17.88 45.12 27.34
C SER A 37 -17.27 43.92 28.09
N THR A 38 -16.50 44.25 29.13
CA THR A 38 -15.21 43.65 29.49
C THR A 38 -15.26 43.02 30.90
N ILE A 39 -14.69 41.81 31.03
CA ILE A 39 -13.91 41.16 32.11
C ILE A 39 -14.01 41.63 33.60
N THR A 40 -13.93 40.65 34.52
CA THR A 40 -13.23 40.57 35.86
C THR A 40 -14.17 40.17 37.03
N HIS A 41 -13.84 39.41 38.10
CA HIS A 41 -12.70 38.57 38.56
C HIS A 41 -13.20 37.66 39.72
N ASP A 42 -12.49 36.53 39.93
CA ASP A 42 -12.19 35.76 41.18
C ASP A 42 -13.26 35.06 42.05
N LEU A 43 -13.01 33.76 42.37
CA LEU A 43 -12.67 33.25 43.73
C LEU A 43 -12.48 31.70 43.80
N ILE A 44 -11.26 31.29 44.16
CA ILE A 44 -10.76 30.16 45.01
C ILE A 44 -11.59 28.85 45.14
N PRO A 45 -10.99 27.63 44.97
CA PRO A 45 -11.68 26.34 45.10
C PRO A 45 -11.64 25.76 46.53
N PRO A 46 -12.66 25.00 46.97
CA PRO A 46 -12.55 24.15 48.15
C PRO A 46 -12.48 22.65 47.78
N ILE A 47 -11.46 21.99 48.35
CA ILE A 47 -11.47 20.70 49.08
C ILE A 47 -12.33 19.54 48.49
N LEU A 48 -11.64 18.43 48.17
CA LEU A 48 -12.17 17.12 47.77
C LEU A 48 -13.31 16.57 48.67
N PRO A 49 -14.39 16.02 48.07
CA PRO A 49 -15.33 15.16 48.80
C PRO A 49 -15.22 13.67 48.41
N LEU A 50 -15.16 12.82 49.44
CA LEU A 50 -15.33 11.35 49.38
C LEU A 50 -16.67 10.95 48.74
N LEU A 51 -16.66 9.87 47.94
CA LEU A 51 -17.85 9.25 47.33
C LEU A 51 -18.83 8.75 48.39
N ARG A 52 -20.13 8.98 48.19
CA ARG A 52 -21.23 8.43 49.02
C ARG A 52 -22.19 7.64 48.15
N GLU A 53 -22.91 6.67 48.74
CA GLU A 53 -23.81 5.71 48.09
C GLU A 53 -25.02 6.31 47.32
N ALA A 54 -25.11 7.64 47.16
CA ALA A 54 -26.24 8.33 46.51
C ALA A 54 -25.84 9.16 45.27
N ASP A 55 -24.62 9.02 44.73
CA ASP A 55 -24.18 9.79 43.56
C ASP A 55 -24.70 9.20 42.23
N THR A 56 -25.23 10.04 41.34
CA THR A 56 -25.71 9.65 39.99
C THR A 56 -24.57 9.61 38.96
N LEU A 57 -24.78 8.88 37.84
CA LEU A 57 -23.79 8.66 36.77
C LEU A 57 -23.19 9.95 36.18
N GLU A 58 -23.96 11.04 36.09
CA GLU A 58 -23.46 12.35 35.63
C GLU A 58 -22.51 13.00 36.65
N THR A 59 -22.73 12.76 37.95
CA THR A 59 -21.87 13.27 39.02
C THR A 59 -20.56 12.49 39.08
N ILE A 60 -20.60 11.20 38.75
CA ILE A 60 -19.41 10.33 38.64
C ILE A 60 -18.59 10.71 37.41
N ALA A 61 -19.22 10.97 36.26
CA ALA A 61 -18.54 11.41 35.04
C ALA A 61 -17.83 12.76 35.22
N CYS A 62 -18.48 13.73 35.86
CA CYS A 62 -17.89 15.04 36.12
C CYS A 62 -16.71 14.98 37.11
N LYS A 63 -16.76 14.09 38.11
CA LYS A 63 -15.65 13.81 39.05
C LYS A 63 -14.45 13.13 38.37
N TYR A 64 -14.70 12.31 37.35
CA TYR A 64 -13.65 11.65 36.57
C TYR A 64 -13.00 12.58 35.53
N GLU A 65 -13.76 13.49 34.90
CA GLU A 65 -13.20 14.52 34.02
C GLU A 65 -12.29 15.49 34.76
N THR A 66 -12.63 15.84 36.00
CA THR A 66 -11.75 16.66 36.86
C THR A 66 -10.49 15.91 37.30
N PHE A 67 -10.55 14.59 37.48
CA PHE A 67 -9.37 13.77 37.79
C PHE A 67 -8.45 13.60 36.57
N ALA A 68 -9.02 13.43 35.37
CA ALA A 68 -8.27 13.36 34.12
C ALA A 68 -7.51 14.66 33.83
N ALA A 69 -8.12 15.82 34.09
CA ALA A 69 -7.48 17.12 33.91
C ALA A 69 -6.30 17.36 34.89
N VAL A 70 -6.36 16.83 36.12
CA VAL A 70 -5.26 16.91 37.10
C VAL A 70 -4.08 16.01 36.71
N VAL A 71 -4.36 14.85 36.10
CA VAL A 71 -3.34 13.93 35.57
C VAL A 71 -2.66 14.51 34.32
N GLU A 72 -3.40 15.21 33.46
CA GLU A 72 -2.85 15.93 32.30
C GLU A 72 -1.92 17.09 32.73
N ALA A 73 -2.27 17.80 33.82
CA ALA A 73 -1.43 18.84 34.42
C ALA A 73 -0.16 18.27 35.08
N GLY A 74 -0.23 17.10 35.73
CA GLY A 74 0.93 16.41 36.29
C GLY A 74 1.89 15.85 35.23
N SER A 75 1.35 15.37 34.11
CA SER A 75 2.11 14.86 32.96
C SER A 75 2.92 15.96 32.26
N SER A 76 2.45 17.21 32.30
CA SER A 76 3.16 18.38 31.76
C SER A 76 4.37 18.81 32.59
N ILE A 77 4.36 18.55 33.91
CA ILE A 77 5.47 18.92 34.82
C ILE A 77 6.65 17.94 34.67
N ALA A 78 6.38 16.65 34.44
CA ALA A 78 7.43 15.65 34.24
C ALA A 78 8.19 15.79 32.91
N VAL A 79 7.58 16.41 31.90
CA VAL A 79 8.20 16.65 30.58
C VAL A 79 9.08 17.91 30.57
N ARG A 80 8.96 18.81 31.56
CA ARG A 80 9.72 20.07 31.61
C ARG A 80 11.05 20.01 32.37
N THR A 81 11.33 18.97 33.16
CA THR A 81 12.63 18.81 33.84
C THR A 81 13.39 17.63 33.24
N GLY A 82 13.81 17.78 31.99
CA GLY A 82 14.62 16.78 31.31
C GLY A 82 16.03 16.72 31.88
N THR A 83 16.33 15.71 32.70
CA THR A 83 17.69 15.20 32.88
C THR A 83 17.67 13.72 33.28
N TYR A 84 18.21 12.85 32.41
CA TYR A 84 19.17 11.84 32.87
C TYR A 84 20.04 11.29 31.73
N ARG A 85 21.36 11.38 31.92
CA ARG A 85 22.43 10.59 31.24
C ARG A 85 22.83 9.47 32.20
N PRO A 86 23.16 8.25 31.72
CA PRO A 86 23.69 7.22 32.60
C PRO A 86 25.20 7.41 32.75
N ASP A 87 25.71 7.53 33.98
CA ASP A 87 26.88 6.78 34.42
C ASP A 87 27.21 7.04 35.91
N SER A 88 27.71 5.96 36.53
CA SER A 88 28.31 5.83 37.86
C SER A 88 27.39 5.68 39.08
N GLY A 89 27.29 4.41 39.52
CA GLY A 89 27.51 3.95 40.91
C GLY A 89 26.78 4.68 42.04
N ASP A 90 25.72 4.07 42.57
CA ASP A 90 25.77 3.27 43.81
C ASP A 90 24.39 3.23 44.51
N ASN A 91 24.04 2.04 44.99
CA ASN A 91 22.98 1.68 45.95
C ASN A 91 21.67 2.49 46.01
N ASN A 92 20.60 1.98 45.38
CA ASN A 92 19.31 1.76 46.04
C ASN A 92 18.40 0.83 45.23
N LYS A 93 17.63 0.00 45.95
CA LYS A 93 16.73 -1.05 45.46
C LYS A 93 15.87 -0.58 44.27
N VAL A 94 15.95 -1.34 43.18
CA VAL A 94 15.07 -1.24 42.00
C VAL A 94 13.71 -1.83 42.38
N ASP A 95 12.69 -0.98 42.46
CA ASP A 95 11.31 -1.45 42.49
C ASP A 95 10.89 -1.85 41.07
N ILE A 96 10.24 -3.01 40.99
CA ILE A 96 9.82 -3.75 39.79
C ILE A 96 8.46 -3.29 39.16
N PRO A 97 7.74 -2.21 39.55
CA PRO A 97 6.37 -2.00 39.04
C PRO A 97 6.26 -1.31 37.67
N ALA A 98 7.35 -0.85 37.04
CA ALA A 98 7.25 -0.07 35.79
C ALA A 98 6.93 -0.91 34.54
N LEU A 99 7.34 -2.19 34.50
CA LEU A 99 6.97 -3.10 33.40
C LEU A 99 5.56 -3.67 33.60
N GLU A 100 5.16 -3.95 34.84
CA GLU A 100 3.78 -4.32 35.16
C GLU A 100 2.81 -3.18 34.85
N ILE A 101 3.16 -1.91 35.08
CA ILE A 101 2.30 -0.78 34.70
C ILE A 101 2.16 -0.67 33.18
N ALA A 102 3.20 -0.95 32.39
CA ALA A 102 3.11 -0.92 30.92
C ALA A 102 2.26 -2.07 30.34
N GLU A 103 2.36 -3.29 30.88
CA GLU A 103 1.44 -4.38 30.54
C GLU A 103 0.01 -4.09 31.02
N THR A 104 -0.16 -3.49 32.20
CA THR A 104 -1.47 -3.07 32.72
C THR A 104 -2.05 -1.91 31.90
N GLN A 105 -1.22 -1.09 31.26
CA GLN A 105 -1.62 0.04 30.43
C GLN A 105 -1.99 -0.40 29.01
N VAL A 106 -1.32 -1.42 28.45
CA VAL A 106 -1.75 -2.10 27.22
C VAL A 106 -3.03 -2.91 27.46
N ILE A 107 -3.15 -3.59 28.61
CA ILE A 107 -4.40 -4.28 29.01
C ILE A 107 -5.51 -3.24 29.28
N SER A 108 -5.21 -2.08 29.86
CA SER A 108 -6.15 -0.97 30.06
C SER A 108 -6.59 -0.32 28.75
N GLU A 109 -5.70 -0.21 27.75
CA GLU A 109 -6.06 0.28 26.41
C GLU A 109 -6.81 -0.77 25.60
N MET A 110 -6.50 -2.06 25.75
CA MET A 110 -7.27 -3.16 25.16
C MET A 110 -8.64 -3.34 25.84
N VAL A 111 -8.72 -3.10 27.15
CA VAL A 111 -9.98 -3.03 27.92
C VAL A 111 -10.73 -1.76 27.56
N ALA A 112 -10.08 -0.62 27.31
CA ALA A 112 -10.74 0.59 26.81
C ALA A 112 -11.21 0.45 25.34
N LEU A 113 -10.49 -0.26 24.48
CA LEU A 113 -10.93 -0.60 23.11
C LEU A 113 -12.04 -1.66 23.12
N ALA A 114 -11.97 -2.63 24.03
CA ALA A 114 -13.04 -3.58 24.30
C ALA A 114 -14.24 -2.88 24.93
N ASP A 115 -14.05 -1.88 25.79
CA ASP A 115 -15.09 -1.09 26.44
C ASP A 115 -15.68 -0.03 25.50
N VAL A 116 -14.94 0.50 24.52
CA VAL A 116 -15.51 1.35 23.47
C VAL A 116 -16.29 0.51 22.46
N LYS A 117 -15.79 -0.68 22.09
CA LYS A 117 -16.59 -1.66 21.32
C LYS A 117 -17.80 -2.12 22.12
N LYS A 118 -17.67 -2.35 23.42
CA LYS A 118 -18.74 -2.76 24.32
C LYS A 118 -19.70 -1.63 24.59
N VAL A 119 -19.30 -0.36 24.64
CA VAL A 119 -20.20 0.80 24.78
C VAL A 119 -20.96 1.07 23.48
N LEU A 120 -20.35 0.87 22.30
CA LEU A 120 -21.06 0.91 21.02
C LEU A 120 -22.02 -0.27 20.84
N VAL A 121 -21.55 -1.49 21.12
CA VAL A 121 -22.35 -2.71 21.09
C VAL A 121 -23.40 -2.71 22.20
N GLU A 122 -23.16 -2.07 23.34
CA GLU A 122 -24.13 -1.84 24.43
C GLU A 122 -25.09 -0.71 24.10
N ALA A 123 -24.76 0.25 23.24
CA ALA A 123 -25.72 1.26 22.77
C ALA A 123 -26.71 0.62 21.79
N GLU A 124 -26.21 -0.20 20.86
CA GLU A 124 -27.05 -1.00 19.95
C GLU A 124 -27.79 -2.11 20.71
N LEU A 125 -27.15 -2.85 21.62
CA LEU A 125 -27.83 -3.80 22.52
C LEU A 125 -28.77 -3.11 23.49
N ARG A 126 -28.54 -1.86 23.92
CA ARG A 126 -29.54 -1.10 24.72
C ARG A 126 -30.72 -0.68 23.86
N LYS A 127 -30.52 -0.34 22.60
CA LYS A 127 -31.61 -0.01 21.65
C LYS A 127 -32.41 -1.28 21.31
N LEU A 128 -31.73 -2.41 21.09
CA LEU A 128 -32.31 -3.74 20.90
C LEU A 128 -33.00 -4.26 22.16
N HIS A 129 -32.40 -4.11 23.35
CA HIS A 129 -32.99 -4.47 24.64
C HIS A 129 -34.20 -3.59 24.95
N LYS A 130 -34.18 -2.29 24.62
CA LYS A 130 -35.37 -1.42 24.67
C LYS A 130 -36.45 -1.88 23.70
N SER A 131 -36.08 -2.32 22.50
CA SER A 131 -37.00 -2.88 21.50
C SER A 131 -37.62 -4.22 21.94
N ILE A 132 -36.82 -5.09 22.57
CA ILE A 132 -37.25 -6.38 23.15
C ILE A 132 -38.11 -6.17 24.40
N GLN A 133 -37.75 -5.21 25.26
CA GLN A 133 -38.53 -4.82 26.45
C GLN A 133 -39.88 -4.23 26.03
N ALA A 134 -39.87 -3.35 25.02
CA ALA A 134 -41.06 -2.79 24.38
C ALA A 134 -41.96 -3.89 23.79
N ALA A 135 -41.40 -4.86 23.07
CA ALA A 135 -42.13 -6.02 22.56
C ALA A 135 -42.69 -6.91 23.69
N CYS A 136 -41.95 -7.10 24.79
CA CYS A 136 -42.41 -7.83 25.97
C CYS A 136 -43.54 -7.11 26.73
N ASP A 137 -43.50 -5.78 26.79
CA ASP A 137 -44.54 -4.95 27.41
C ASP A 137 -45.81 -4.91 26.54
N VAL A 138 -45.65 -4.93 25.21
CA VAL A 138 -46.74 -5.17 24.25
C VAL A 138 -47.39 -6.54 24.45
N ILE A 139 -46.62 -7.58 24.76
CA ILE A 139 -47.12 -8.94 25.05
C ILE A 139 -47.88 -9.00 26.40
N ARG A 140 -47.52 -8.15 27.38
CA ARG A 140 -48.21 -8.07 28.68
C ARG A 140 -49.54 -7.30 28.63
N LEU A 141 -49.76 -6.47 27.61
CA LEU A 141 -51.03 -5.80 27.39
C LEU A 141 -52.05 -6.78 26.81
N ARG A 142 -53.10 -7.11 27.59
CA ARG A 142 -54.29 -7.76 27.04
C ARG A 142 -54.92 -6.83 26.00
N ALA A 143 -55.43 -7.38 24.90
CA ALA A 143 -56.10 -6.61 23.84
C ALA A 143 -57.24 -5.71 24.39
N ASP A 144 -57.85 -6.09 25.52
CA ASP A 144 -58.89 -5.34 26.20
C ASP A 144 -58.40 -4.04 26.89
N THR A 145 -57.10 -3.92 27.18
CA THR A 145 -56.48 -2.79 27.89
C THR A 145 -56.07 -1.62 26.96
N ILE A 146 -56.00 -1.86 25.65
CA ILE A 146 -55.56 -0.87 24.64
C ILE A 146 -56.66 0.17 24.32
N ARG A 147 -57.82 0.09 24.99
CA ARG A 147 -58.89 1.11 24.92
C ARG A 147 -58.52 2.44 25.58
N SER A 148 -57.44 2.50 26.35
CA SER A 148 -56.91 3.75 26.94
C SER A 148 -55.95 4.44 25.97
N SER A 149 -56.11 5.75 25.78
CA SER A 149 -55.24 6.58 24.91
C SER A 149 -53.75 6.45 25.27
N VAL A 150 -53.43 6.34 26.57
CA VAL A 150 -52.05 6.21 27.05
C VAL A 150 -51.43 4.85 26.68
N ALA A 151 -52.20 3.76 26.83
CA ALA A 151 -51.74 2.42 26.50
C ALA A 151 -51.61 2.24 24.97
N ALA A 152 -52.49 2.87 24.19
CA ALA A 152 -52.40 2.93 22.74
C ALA A 152 -51.14 3.67 22.27
N SER A 153 -50.81 4.81 22.89
CA SER A 153 -49.59 5.58 22.56
C SER A 153 -48.32 4.79 22.86
N GLN A 154 -48.24 4.13 24.02
CA GLN A 154 -47.11 3.27 24.39
C GLN A 154 -46.93 2.08 23.42
N PHE A 155 -48.02 1.42 23.02
CA PHE A 155 -47.98 0.35 22.04
C PHE A 155 -47.45 0.83 20.67
N LEU A 156 -47.87 2.02 20.24
CA LEU A 156 -47.40 2.62 18.98
C LEU A 156 -45.92 2.98 19.06
N GLN A 157 -45.47 3.62 20.15
CA GLN A 157 -44.04 3.87 20.44
C GLN A 157 -43.19 2.59 20.32
N CYS A 158 -43.66 1.51 20.94
CA CYS A 158 -43.01 0.20 20.87
C CYS A 158 -42.95 -0.35 19.44
N SER A 159 -44.01 -0.13 18.64
CA SER A 159 -44.08 -0.59 17.24
C SER A 159 -43.11 0.17 16.32
N PHE A 160 -42.87 1.48 16.56
CA PHE A 160 -41.83 2.23 15.84
C PHE A 160 -40.44 1.64 16.11
N ILE A 161 -40.11 1.42 17.39
CA ILE A 161 -38.80 0.92 17.82
C ILE A 161 -38.55 -0.52 17.33
N ALA A 162 -39.60 -1.35 17.30
CA ALA A 162 -39.55 -2.71 16.76
C ALA A 162 -39.21 -2.71 15.26
N ARG A 163 -39.87 -1.85 14.46
CA ARG A 163 -39.62 -1.71 13.02
C ARG A 163 -38.21 -1.22 12.71
N GLU A 164 -37.70 -0.24 13.45
CA GLU A 164 -36.32 0.25 13.29
C GLU A 164 -35.27 -0.85 13.53
N GLY A 165 -35.53 -1.76 14.48
CA GLY A 165 -34.63 -2.89 14.77
C GLY A 165 -34.57 -3.93 13.65
N THR A 166 -35.67 -4.20 12.94
CA THR A 166 -35.75 -5.27 11.93
C THR A 166 -34.99 -4.99 10.64
N ASP A 167 -34.74 -3.73 10.29
CA ASP A 167 -34.05 -3.34 9.04
C ASP A 167 -32.51 -3.28 9.20
N SER A 168 -32.00 -3.64 10.39
CA SER A 168 -30.59 -3.46 10.78
C SER A 168 -29.74 -4.74 10.66
N GLU A 169 -30.35 -5.93 10.63
CA GLU A 169 -29.66 -7.22 10.65
C GLU A 169 -29.86 -8.00 9.34
N SER A 170 -28.77 -8.23 8.60
CA SER A 170 -28.73 -9.08 7.39
C SER A 170 -28.16 -10.48 7.68
N GLY A 171 -28.45 -11.03 8.86
CA GLY A 171 -28.10 -12.38 9.25
C GLY A 171 -29.18 -12.97 10.15
N SER A 172 -29.52 -14.25 9.95
CA SER A 172 -30.54 -14.95 10.74
C SER A 172 -30.07 -15.09 12.20
N ASP A 173 -30.75 -14.41 13.13
CA ASP A 173 -30.50 -14.43 14.57
C ASP A 173 -31.85 -14.54 15.36
N PRO A 174 -31.87 -14.86 16.68
CA PRO A 174 -32.99 -15.44 17.43
C PRO A 174 -34.20 -14.51 17.69
N ASN A 175 -34.28 -13.36 17.02
CA ASN A 175 -35.33 -12.35 17.20
C ASN A 175 -36.60 -12.59 16.36
N ASP A 176 -36.58 -13.54 15.44
CA ASP A 176 -37.73 -13.86 14.57
C ASP A 176 -39.01 -14.16 15.37
N ALA A 177 -38.90 -14.88 16.49
CA ALA A 177 -40.05 -15.24 17.32
C ALA A 177 -40.74 -14.01 17.95
N LEU A 178 -39.98 -12.98 18.33
CA LEU A 178 -40.51 -11.74 18.90
C LEU A 178 -41.15 -10.86 17.83
N ILE A 179 -40.55 -10.80 16.64
CA ILE A 179 -41.09 -10.07 15.48
C ILE A 179 -42.42 -10.70 15.05
N TRP A 180 -42.48 -12.04 14.96
CA TRP A 180 -43.73 -12.77 14.67
C TRP A 180 -44.81 -12.54 15.73
N GLN A 181 -44.44 -12.48 17.01
CA GLN A 181 -45.39 -12.20 18.10
C GLN A 181 -45.93 -10.77 18.04
N TRP A 182 -45.07 -9.78 17.79
CA TRP A 182 -45.48 -8.39 17.58
C TRP A 182 -46.45 -8.27 16.39
N GLN A 183 -46.12 -8.83 15.22
CA GLN A 183 -47.00 -8.84 14.04
C GLN A 183 -48.37 -9.47 14.33
N ARG A 184 -48.39 -10.55 15.12
CA ARG A 184 -49.64 -11.22 15.55
C ARG A 184 -50.48 -10.38 16.50
N ILE A 185 -49.86 -9.55 17.35
CA ILE A 185 -50.59 -8.63 18.24
C ILE A 185 -51.08 -7.41 17.45
N SER A 186 -50.24 -6.83 16.58
CA SER A 186 -50.59 -5.71 15.71
C SER A 186 -51.81 -6.05 14.85
N THR A 187 -51.86 -7.24 14.24
CA THR A 187 -53.03 -7.70 13.46
C THR A 187 -54.32 -7.85 14.29
N ARG A 188 -54.22 -8.25 15.56
CA ARG A 188 -55.39 -8.40 16.45
C ARG A 188 -55.93 -7.06 16.96
N VAL A 189 -55.03 -6.11 17.22
CA VAL A 189 -55.35 -4.82 17.82
C VAL A 189 -55.69 -3.77 16.75
N PHE A 190 -55.23 -3.98 15.51
CA PHE A 190 -55.48 -3.14 14.34
C PHE A 190 -56.91 -2.57 14.22
N PRO A 191 -58.00 -3.37 14.24
CA PRO A 191 -59.35 -2.83 14.07
C PRO A 191 -59.78 -1.91 15.22
N VAL A 192 -59.25 -2.11 16.42
CA VAL A 192 -59.54 -1.28 17.60
C VAL A 192 -58.75 0.03 17.56
N LEU A 193 -57.45 -0.05 17.23
CA LEU A 193 -56.58 1.13 17.11
C LEU A 193 -56.98 2.02 15.92
N SER A 194 -57.22 1.42 14.76
CA SER A 194 -57.65 2.16 13.56
C SER A 194 -58.91 2.97 13.84
N LYS A 195 -59.94 2.33 14.41
CA LYS A 195 -61.19 2.99 14.79
C LYS A 195 -60.97 4.08 15.86
N SER A 196 -60.19 3.79 16.89
CA SER A 196 -59.93 4.77 17.96
C SER A 196 -59.17 6.00 17.47
N ILE A 197 -58.27 5.85 16.50
CA ILE A 197 -57.47 6.95 15.94
C ILE A 197 -58.32 7.77 14.96
N THR A 198 -59.13 7.13 14.11
CA THR A 198 -60.07 7.82 13.22
C THR A 198 -61.19 8.54 13.97
N ASP A 199 -61.56 8.06 15.16
CA ASP A 199 -62.54 8.69 16.04
C ASP A 199 -61.95 9.89 16.84
N GLY A 200 -60.68 10.26 16.61
CA GLY A 200 -60.06 11.49 17.13
C GLY A 200 -59.12 11.32 18.34
N SER A 201 -58.56 10.13 18.57
CA SER A 201 -57.59 9.91 19.65
C SER A 201 -56.23 10.55 19.37
N CYS A 202 -55.64 11.23 20.38
CA CYS A 202 -54.30 11.81 20.32
C CYS A 202 -53.15 10.79 20.45
N ALA A 203 -53.47 9.50 20.68
CA ALA A 203 -52.49 8.47 20.98
C ALA A 203 -51.38 8.33 19.91
N LEU A 204 -51.74 8.48 18.63
CA LEU A 204 -50.80 8.40 17.52
C LEU A 204 -49.91 9.65 17.44
N ASP A 205 -50.48 10.84 17.60
CA ASP A 205 -49.71 12.09 17.62
C ASP A 205 -48.74 12.16 18.81
N ASP A 206 -49.14 11.65 19.97
CA ASP A 206 -48.28 11.57 21.16
C ASP A 206 -47.13 10.57 20.97
N ALA A 207 -47.39 9.45 20.28
CA ALA A 207 -46.39 8.44 19.96
C ALA A 207 -45.40 8.94 18.88
N ILE A 208 -45.87 9.70 17.89
CA ILE A 208 -45.00 10.31 16.89
C ILE A 208 -44.16 11.43 17.53
N ARG A 209 -44.75 12.26 18.39
CA ARG A 209 -44.03 13.37 19.06
C ARG A 209 -42.89 12.90 19.95
N SER A 210 -43.00 11.70 20.56
CA SER A 210 -41.89 11.12 21.32
C SER A 210 -40.69 10.70 20.47
N SER A 211 -40.90 10.38 19.20
CA SER A 211 -39.84 9.97 18.26
C SER A 211 -39.41 11.10 17.32
N TRP A 212 -40.28 12.09 17.11
CA TRP A 212 -40.08 13.24 16.23
C TRP A 212 -40.50 14.53 16.93
N SER A 213 -39.52 15.26 17.46
CA SER A 213 -39.72 16.52 18.17
C SER A 213 -40.30 17.64 17.30
N GLY A 214 -40.22 17.51 15.97
CA GLY A 214 -40.78 18.45 14.99
C GLY A 214 -42.22 18.17 14.57
N HIS A 215 -42.89 17.16 15.15
CA HIS A 215 -44.26 16.78 14.81
C HIS A 215 -45.28 17.81 15.30
N SER A 216 -46.03 18.41 14.36
CA SER A 216 -47.24 19.19 14.67
C SER A 216 -48.44 18.24 14.74
N ALA A 217 -49.30 18.43 15.76
CA ALA A 217 -50.51 17.62 15.91
C ALA A 217 -51.37 17.68 14.62
N GLN A 218 -51.81 16.52 14.15
CA GLN A 218 -52.62 16.41 12.94
C GLN A 218 -54.09 16.50 13.32
N GLU A 219 -54.90 17.23 12.54
CA GLU A 219 -56.30 17.47 12.92
C GLU A 219 -57.21 16.29 12.59
N ASN A 220 -56.86 15.42 11.64
CA ASN A 220 -57.65 14.24 11.27
C ASN A 220 -56.79 13.12 10.66
N TRP A 221 -56.66 11.99 11.35
CA TRP A 221 -56.07 10.77 10.78
C TRP A 221 -57.12 9.96 10.03
N ALA A 222 -56.87 9.68 8.75
CA ALA A 222 -57.77 8.88 7.92
C ALA A 222 -57.04 7.73 7.22
N PRO A 223 -57.70 6.60 6.94
CA PRO A 223 -57.10 5.53 6.14
C PRO A 223 -56.77 6.02 4.72
N ALA A 224 -55.62 5.61 4.18
CA ALA A 224 -55.11 6.06 2.89
C ALA A 224 -56.02 5.69 1.72
N SER A 225 -56.68 4.53 1.79
CA SER A 225 -57.75 4.12 0.87
C SER A 225 -58.62 3.02 1.49
N SER A 226 -59.75 2.69 0.84
CA SER A 226 -60.58 1.54 1.23
C SER A 226 -59.91 0.18 1.06
N GLN A 227 -58.82 0.12 0.28
CA GLN A 227 -58.01 -1.09 0.06
C GLN A 227 -56.79 -1.16 0.99
N TYR A 228 -56.32 -0.02 1.50
CA TYR A 228 -55.14 0.11 2.35
C TYR A 228 -55.52 0.77 3.69
N THR A 229 -56.36 0.09 4.46
CA THR A 229 -56.87 0.56 5.76
C THR A 229 -55.79 0.62 6.85
N GLU A 230 -54.69 -0.09 6.64
CA GLU A 230 -53.52 -0.19 7.52
C GLU A 230 -52.65 1.07 7.52
N TRP A 231 -52.71 1.86 6.45
CA TRP A 231 -52.00 3.13 6.34
C TRP A 231 -52.91 4.27 6.77
N LEU A 232 -52.56 4.94 7.86
CA LEU A 232 -53.20 6.18 8.29
C LEU A 232 -52.44 7.39 7.75
N VAL A 233 -53.16 8.37 7.23
CA VAL A 233 -52.62 9.62 6.68
C VAL A 233 -53.11 10.79 7.53
N GLY A 234 -52.16 11.57 8.04
CA GLY A 234 -52.41 12.85 8.70
C GLY A 234 -52.00 14.00 7.78
N SER A 235 -52.84 15.03 7.70
CA SER A 235 -52.55 16.28 7.00
C SER A 235 -52.63 17.46 7.96
N THR A 236 -51.62 18.32 7.95
CA THR A 236 -51.57 19.53 8.77
C THR A 236 -52.38 20.65 8.11
N ALA A 237 -53.15 21.41 8.90
CA ALA A 237 -54.08 22.43 8.41
C ALA A 237 -53.43 23.78 8.00
N CYS A 238 -52.13 23.98 8.18
CA CYS A 238 -51.46 25.23 7.78
C CYS A 238 -50.85 25.13 6.36
N GLU A 239 -51.48 25.83 5.41
CA GLU A 239 -50.89 26.30 4.15
C GLU A 239 -49.55 27.00 4.48
N VAL A 240 -48.37 26.46 4.13
CA VAL A 240 -47.67 26.66 2.84
C VAL A 240 -46.72 25.47 2.52
N ASP A 241 -46.50 24.53 3.46
CA ASP A 241 -45.71 23.28 3.28
C ASP A 241 -46.38 22.10 4.03
N SER A 242 -47.50 21.59 3.51
CA SER A 242 -48.24 20.49 4.15
C SER A 242 -47.45 19.18 4.04
N SER A 243 -46.72 18.82 5.11
CA SER A 243 -46.05 17.52 5.20
C SER A 243 -47.08 16.41 5.42
N VAL A 244 -47.18 15.48 4.48
CA VAL A 244 -48.10 14.34 4.58
C VAL A 244 -47.43 13.25 5.42
N VAL A 245 -47.94 13.03 6.63
CA VAL A 245 -47.45 11.98 7.53
C VAL A 245 -48.28 10.73 7.30
N ARG A 246 -47.62 9.60 7.00
CA ARG A 246 -48.26 8.29 6.86
C ARG A 246 -47.71 7.34 7.90
N PHE A 247 -48.60 6.59 8.56
CA PHE A 247 -48.21 5.59 9.52
C PHE A 247 -48.90 4.26 9.23
N ASN A 248 -48.13 3.18 9.19
CA ASN A 248 -48.68 1.83 9.03
C ASN A 248 -48.88 1.17 10.40
N LEU A 249 -50.14 0.91 10.76
CA LEU A 249 -50.51 0.31 12.05
C LEU A 249 -50.08 -1.16 12.20
N LEU A 250 -49.82 -1.86 11.09
CA LEU A 250 -49.43 -3.28 11.10
C LEU A 250 -47.91 -3.44 11.08
N THR A 251 -47.20 -2.60 10.34
CA THR A 251 -45.74 -2.68 10.18
C THR A 251 -44.97 -1.68 11.04
N GLY A 252 -45.64 -0.75 11.73
CA GLY A 252 -44.97 0.29 12.52
C GLY A 252 -44.19 1.31 11.69
N GLU A 253 -44.40 1.35 10.37
CA GLU A 253 -43.63 2.19 9.46
C GLU A 253 -44.14 3.63 9.43
N LEU A 254 -43.24 4.57 9.69
CA LEU A 254 -43.51 6.01 9.68
C LEU A 254 -42.88 6.65 8.45
N LEU A 255 -43.72 7.20 7.58
CA LEU A 255 -43.30 7.92 6.39
C LEU A 255 -43.71 9.39 6.50
N VAL A 256 -42.78 10.30 6.25
CA VAL A 256 -43.08 11.73 6.08
C VAL A 256 -42.77 12.09 4.64
N ASN A 257 -43.78 12.56 3.90
CA ASN A 257 -43.71 12.81 2.46
C ASN A 257 -43.25 11.59 1.63
N GLY A 258 -43.54 10.38 2.12
CA GLY A 258 -43.17 9.13 1.45
C GLY A 258 -41.76 8.62 1.75
N LEU A 259 -41.00 9.28 2.64
CA LEU A 259 -39.67 8.85 3.08
C LEU A 259 -39.69 8.35 4.53
N PRO A 260 -38.94 7.28 4.86
CA PRO A 260 -38.85 6.77 6.22
C PRO A 260 -38.22 7.81 7.16
N LEU A 261 -38.79 7.93 8.35
CA LEU A 261 -38.25 8.79 9.41
C LEU A 261 -37.11 8.05 10.15
N ASN A 262 -36.07 8.76 10.56
CA ASN A 262 -34.93 8.28 11.36
C ASN A 262 -33.85 7.45 10.64
N ARG A 263 -33.94 7.20 9.34
CA ARG A 263 -32.85 6.56 8.59
C ARG A 263 -32.65 7.16 7.22
N LEU A 264 -31.39 7.28 6.82
CA LEU A 264 -31.04 7.67 5.46
C LEU A 264 -31.41 6.55 4.49
N PRO A 265 -31.95 6.85 3.29
CA PRO A 265 -32.15 5.83 2.28
C PRO A 265 -30.85 5.07 1.98
N SER A 266 -30.95 3.78 1.65
CA SER A 266 -29.78 2.91 1.45
C SER A 266 -28.79 3.44 0.40
N GLU A 267 -29.27 4.23 -0.57
CA GLU A 267 -28.45 4.91 -1.58
C GLU A 267 -27.45 5.89 -0.96
N TYR A 268 -27.82 6.56 0.13
CA TYR A 268 -26.96 7.49 0.87
C TYR A 268 -25.98 6.72 1.75
N GLU A 269 -26.45 5.72 2.52
CA GLU A 269 -25.62 4.94 3.45
C GLU A 269 -24.54 4.14 2.71
N ASN A 270 -24.85 3.63 1.51
CA ASN A 270 -23.89 2.86 0.71
C ASN A 270 -22.84 3.73 0.02
N HIS A 271 -23.06 5.04 -0.08
CA HIS A 271 -22.15 5.97 -0.75
C HIS A 271 -20.80 6.08 -0.03
N ALA A 272 -19.71 6.15 -0.79
CA ALA A 272 -18.35 6.19 -0.25
C ALA A 272 -18.14 7.37 0.73
N THR A 273 -18.63 8.57 0.38
CA THR A 273 -18.60 9.76 1.24
C THR A 273 -19.27 9.54 2.60
N TYR A 274 -20.39 8.80 2.65
CA TYR A 274 -21.07 8.52 3.92
C TYR A 274 -20.19 7.67 4.83
N LYS A 275 -19.59 6.61 4.28
CA LYS A 275 -18.67 5.73 4.99
C LYS A 275 -17.43 6.47 5.49
N ILE A 276 -16.92 7.46 4.75
CA ILE A 276 -15.79 8.29 5.15
C ILE A 276 -16.16 9.20 6.34
N LEU A 277 -17.33 9.85 6.29
CA LEU A 277 -17.72 10.86 7.28
C LEU A 277 -18.33 10.25 8.55
N PHE A 278 -19.17 9.23 8.43
CA PHE A 278 -19.95 8.66 9.54
C PHE A 278 -19.51 7.24 9.90
N GLY A 279 -18.65 6.62 9.09
CA GLY A 279 -18.18 5.26 9.33
C GLY A 279 -19.33 4.26 9.17
N ARG A 280 -19.57 3.48 10.23
CA ARG A 280 -20.71 2.57 10.37
C ARG A 280 -21.82 3.13 11.25
N SER A 281 -21.72 4.41 11.64
CA SER A 281 -22.69 5.02 12.56
C SER A 281 -23.99 5.29 11.81
N ILE A 282 -25.11 4.87 12.39
CA ILE A 282 -26.44 5.21 11.87
C ILE A 282 -26.75 6.65 12.26
N VAL A 283 -27.10 7.48 11.27
CA VAL A 283 -27.43 8.89 11.47
C VAL A 283 -28.95 9.06 11.37
N GLU A 284 -29.56 9.48 12.48
CA GLU A 284 -30.99 9.74 12.55
C GLU A 284 -31.34 11.03 11.78
N VAL A 285 -32.18 10.91 10.74
CA VAL A 285 -32.56 12.03 9.87
C VAL A 285 -34.06 12.30 9.84
N MET A 286 -34.40 13.53 9.49
CA MET A 286 -35.75 14.05 9.26
C MET A 286 -35.81 14.78 7.90
N PRO A 287 -36.95 14.74 7.18
CA PRO A 287 -37.14 15.43 5.90
C PRO A 287 -37.47 16.91 6.10
N LYS A 288 -36.59 17.62 6.83
CA LYS A 288 -36.71 19.04 7.16
C LYS A 288 -35.37 19.74 6.97
N GLY A 289 -34.81 19.65 5.77
CA GLY A 289 -33.62 20.41 5.40
C GLY A 289 -33.96 21.73 4.71
N SER A 290 -32.95 22.59 4.56
CA SER A 290 -33.09 23.87 3.83
C SER A 290 -32.99 23.66 2.32
N HIS A 291 -33.36 24.67 1.52
CA HIS A 291 -33.30 24.64 0.05
C HIS A 291 -32.03 23.95 -0.50
N GLY A 292 -32.23 22.87 -1.28
CA GLY A 292 -31.16 22.06 -1.85
C GLY A 292 -30.74 20.83 -1.05
N PHE A 293 -31.19 20.68 0.20
CA PHE A 293 -30.91 19.54 1.05
C PHE A 293 -32.22 18.98 1.61
N PRO A 294 -32.76 17.87 1.06
CA PRO A 294 -34.06 17.34 1.48
C PRO A 294 -34.04 16.71 2.88
N LEU A 295 -32.89 16.24 3.35
CA LEU A 295 -32.74 15.52 4.61
C LEU A 295 -31.83 16.27 5.57
N SER A 296 -32.16 16.27 6.87
CA SER A 296 -31.38 16.88 7.95
C SER A 296 -31.32 15.94 9.15
N THR A 297 -30.28 16.00 9.96
CA THR A 297 -30.19 15.24 11.21
C THR A 297 -31.29 15.63 12.17
N ASN A 298 -31.91 14.63 12.82
CA ASN A 298 -32.88 14.83 13.91
C ASN A 298 -32.15 15.31 15.19
N VAL A 299 -31.00 14.70 15.50
CA VAL A 299 -30.12 15.03 16.63
C VAL A 299 -28.75 15.48 16.11
N PRO A 300 -28.10 16.51 16.69
CA PRO A 300 -26.78 16.94 16.26
C PRO A 300 -25.76 15.81 16.31
N PHE A 301 -25.11 15.51 15.18
CA PHE A 301 -24.04 14.53 15.09
C PHE A 301 -22.70 15.20 15.41
N ALA A 302 -21.98 14.73 16.44
CA ALA A 302 -20.76 15.38 16.93
C ALA A 302 -20.94 16.89 17.24
N GLY A 303 -22.16 17.28 17.63
CA GLY A 303 -22.55 18.67 17.88
C GLY A 303 -22.79 19.50 16.61
N TYR A 304 -22.90 18.88 15.43
CA TYR A 304 -23.25 19.53 14.16
C TYR A 304 -24.67 19.12 13.72
N ASN A 305 -25.46 20.10 13.26
CA ASN A 305 -26.68 19.81 12.51
C ASN A 305 -26.28 19.55 11.06
N VAL A 306 -26.42 18.29 10.61
CA VAL A 306 -25.94 17.86 9.29
C VAL A 306 -27.12 17.69 8.33
N GLN A 307 -26.97 18.20 7.11
CA GLN A 307 -27.94 18.15 6.04
C GLN A 307 -27.35 17.37 4.86
N PHE A 308 -28.19 16.55 4.22
CA PHE A 308 -27.82 15.62 3.17
C PHE A 308 -28.61 15.89 1.90
N ALA A 309 -27.92 15.82 0.77
CA ALA A 309 -28.54 15.81 -0.54
C ALA A 309 -27.82 14.82 -1.46
N LEU A 310 -28.57 14.09 -2.27
CA LEU A 310 -28.03 13.18 -3.27
C LEU A 310 -28.47 13.71 -4.64
N HIS A 311 -27.51 14.13 -5.46
CA HIS A 311 -27.80 14.61 -6.81
C HIS A 311 -26.88 13.89 -7.80
N SER A 312 -27.45 13.31 -8.85
CA SER A 312 -26.71 12.60 -9.90
C SER A 312 -25.75 11.52 -9.36
N GLY A 313 -26.12 10.86 -8.25
CA GLY A 313 -25.31 9.83 -7.60
C GLY A 313 -24.20 10.35 -6.68
N GLU A 314 -24.06 11.68 -6.50
CA GLU A 314 -23.08 12.30 -5.62
C GLU A 314 -23.70 12.79 -4.32
N LEU A 315 -23.08 12.44 -3.18
CA LEU A 315 -23.54 12.84 -1.86
C LEU A 315 -22.96 14.19 -1.43
N TYR A 316 -23.85 15.16 -1.22
CA TYR A 316 -23.56 16.49 -0.69
C TYR A 316 -23.88 16.52 0.79
N VAL A 317 -22.93 17.00 1.59
CA VAL A 317 -23.07 17.10 3.04
C VAL A 317 -22.78 18.54 3.47
N ARG A 318 -23.74 19.13 4.18
CA ARG A 318 -23.63 20.46 4.79
C ARG A 318 -23.78 20.32 6.30
N ALA A 319 -22.89 20.89 7.09
CA ALA A 319 -22.92 20.83 8.54
C ALA A 319 -22.94 22.23 9.15
N THR A 320 -23.81 22.46 10.13
CA THR A 320 -23.93 23.78 10.79
C THR A 320 -23.71 23.64 12.29
N LYS A 321 -22.90 24.54 12.86
CA LYS A 321 -22.59 24.60 14.31
C LYS A 321 -22.17 26.01 14.70
N ASN A 322 -22.74 26.56 15.77
CA ASN A 322 -22.39 27.87 16.33
C ASN A 322 -22.32 29.02 15.29
N GLY A 323 -23.22 29.01 14.29
CA GLY A 323 -23.22 30.01 13.21
C GLY A 323 -22.22 29.78 12.07
N HIS A 324 -21.38 28.75 12.14
CA HIS A 324 -20.52 28.31 11.05
C HIS A 324 -21.24 27.29 10.16
N THR A 325 -21.12 27.47 8.84
CA THR A 325 -21.67 26.55 7.84
C THR A 325 -20.52 25.89 7.08
N LEU A 326 -20.38 24.58 7.24
CA LEU A 326 -19.35 23.76 6.63
C LEU A 326 -19.93 22.93 5.48
N TYR A 327 -19.24 22.87 4.35
CA TYR A 327 -19.56 21.98 3.23
C TYR A 327 -18.46 20.94 3.07
N TYR A 328 -18.83 19.67 2.99
CA TYR A 328 -17.88 18.61 2.66
C TYR A 328 -17.43 18.76 1.21
N VAL A 329 -16.12 18.83 0.97
CA VAL A 329 -15.51 18.92 -0.36
C VAL A 329 -14.91 17.57 -0.74
N PRO A 330 -15.32 16.95 -1.86
CA PRO A 330 -14.73 15.69 -2.30
C PRO A 330 -13.23 15.80 -2.60
N SER A 331 -12.44 14.85 -2.09
CA SER A 331 -10.98 14.81 -2.25
C SER A 331 -10.52 14.82 -3.72
N ARG A 332 -11.32 14.22 -4.63
CA ARG A 332 -11.11 14.23 -6.08
C ARG A 332 -10.94 15.65 -6.67
N LEU A 333 -11.54 16.67 -6.05
CA LEU A 333 -11.47 18.05 -6.54
C LEU A 333 -10.08 18.66 -6.32
N LEU A 334 -9.36 18.18 -5.30
CA LEU A 334 -8.02 18.61 -4.89
C LEU A 334 -6.92 17.75 -5.52
N SER A 335 -7.28 16.59 -6.07
CA SER A 335 -6.36 15.64 -6.66
C SER A 335 -5.47 16.26 -7.74
N GLY A 336 -4.17 16.01 -7.67
CA GLY A 336 -3.16 16.54 -8.59
C GLY A 336 -2.73 17.99 -8.34
N SER A 337 -3.30 18.68 -7.34
CA SER A 337 -2.88 20.05 -6.98
C SER A 337 -1.93 20.09 -5.79
N TYR A 338 -2.06 19.15 -4.84
CA TYR A 338 -1.24 19.03 -3.64
C TYR A 338 -0.75 17.58 -3.47
N PRO A 339 0.29 17.34 -2.65
CA PRO A 339 0.76 15.97 -2.38
C PRO A 339 -0.35 15.04 -1.88
N GLU A 340 -0.24 13.76 -2.22
CA GLU A 340 -1.30 12.75 -2.02
C GLU A 340 -1.75 12.66 -0.56
N ALA A 341 -0.83 12.75 0.39
CA ALA A 341 -1.13 12.68 1.82
C ALA A 341 -2.16 13.74 2.26
N PHE A 342 -2.13 14.96 1.71
CA PHE A 342 -3.11 16.02 2.04
C PHE A 342 -4.50 15.76 1.44
N ILE A 343 -4.60 14.81 0.52
CA ILE A 343 -5.82 14.43 -0.19
C ILE A 343 -6.39 13.12 0.37
N SER A 344 -5.56 12.10 0.61
CA SER A 344 -5.99 10.78 1.07
C SER A 344 -6.17 10.68 2.59
N ASP A 345 -5.32 11.36 3.36
CA ASP A 345 -5.28 11.20 4.83
C ASP A 345 -6.18 12.22 5.55
N TYR A 346 -6.83 13.11 4.79
CA TYR A 346 -7.67 14.19 5.30
C TYR A 346 -9.05 14.25 4.66
N VAL A 347 -10.02 14.70 5.45
CA VAL A 347 -11.36 15.12 5.05
C VAL A 347 -11.39 16.64 4.93
N HIS A 348 -11.98 17.14 3.85
CA HIS A 348 -11.96 18.55 3.50
C HIS A 348 -13.31 19.20 3.79
N PHE A 349 -13.33 20.22 4.65
CA PHE A 349 -14.52 21.01 4.94
C PHE A 349 -14.31 22.47 4.59
N TYR A 350 -15.14 22.99 3.70
CA TYR A 350 -15.18 24.41 3.35
C TYR A 350 -16.12 25.18 4.28
N ASP A 351 -15.59 26.14 5.04
CA ASP A 351 -16.39 27.02 5.89
C ASP A 351 -16.80 28.27 5.10
N GLU A 352 -18.10 28.44 4.90
CA GLU A 352 -18.68 29.59 4.20
C GLU A 352 -18.53 30.89 4.99
N THR A 353 -18.49 30.83 6.33
CA THR A 353 -18.39 32.03 7.17
C THR A 353 -16.99 32.61 7.10
N THR A 354 -15.97 31.75 7.17
CA THR A 354 -14.55 32.16 7.16
C THR A 354 -13.94 32.16 5.75
N GLN A 355 -14.61 31.57 4.76
CA GLN A 355 -14.10 31.37 3.39
C GLN A 355 -12.79 30.56 3.34
N VAL A 356 -12.63 29.61 4.26
CA VAL A 356 -11.44 28.75 4.40
C VAL A 356 -11.83 27.29 4.28
N LEU A 357 -11.02 26.50 3.56
CA LEU A 357 -11.16 25.04 3.53
C LEU A 357 -10.21 24.41 4.56
N SER A 358 -10.78 23.77 5.57
CA SER A 358 -10.07 23.07 6.64
C SER A 358 -9.86 21.59 6.31
N LEU A 359 -8.64 21.10 6.51
CA LEU A 359 -8.28 19.68 6.40
C LEU A 359 -8.33 19.05 7.80
N ARG A 360 -9.13 18.00 7.95
CA ARG A 360 -9.29 17.26 9.20
C ARG A 360 -8.82 15.82 9.04
N PRO A 361 -8.06 15.25 10.00
CA PRO A 361 -7.57 13.87 9.87
C PRO A 361 -8.70 12.86 9.64
N LEU A 362 -8.46 11.88 8.75
CA LEU A 362 -9.45 10.86 8.39
C LEU A 362 -9.92 10.02 9.59
N ASN A 363 -9.07 9.82 10.59
CA ASN A 363 -9.41 9.08 11.81
C ASN A 363 -10.37 9.83 12.75
N LYS A 364 -10.50 11.17 12.61
CA LYS A 364 -11.36 12.03 13.43
C LYS A 364 -11.97 13.15 12.57
N PRO A 365 -12.85 12.83 11.60
CA PRO A 365 -13.32 13.77 10.59
C PRO A 365 -14.13 14.94 11.18
N TRP A 366 -14.80 14.74 12.31
CA TRP A 366 -15.62 15.79 12.96
C TRP A 366 -14.89 16.56 14.04
N ALA A 367 -13.70 16.11 14.48
CA ALA A 367 -12.92 16.83 15.47
C ALA A 367 -12.26 18.05 14.83
N VAL A 368 -12.32 19.20 15.51
CA VAL A 368 -11.57 20.39 15.11
C VAL A 368 -10.17 20.25 15.71
N PRO A 369 -9.12 20.01 14.91
CA PRO A 369 -7.76 19.99 15.44
C PRO A 369 -7.38 21.39 15.94
N GLN A 370 -6.49 21.47 16.94
CA GLN A 370 -6.03 22.76 17.47
C GLN A 370 -5.32 23.61 16.39
N GLN A 371 -4.60 22.94 15.48
CA GLN A 371 -3.89 23.56 14.35
C GLN A 371 -4.19 22.77 13.06
N PRO A 372 -5.33 23.03 12.39
CA PRO A 372 -5.65 22.41 11.11
C PRO A 372 -4.74 22.93 10.00
N TRP A 373 -4.51 22.10 9.00
CA TRP A 373 -4.12 22.59 7.68
C TRP A 373 -5.30 23.36 7.09
N THR A 374 -5.07 24.59 6.65
CA THR A 374 -6.10 25.49 6.12
C THR A 374 -5.72 25.97 4.73
N LEU A 375 -6.62 25.77 3.79
CA LEU A 375 -6.53 26.30 2.45
C LEU A 375 -7.32 27.62 2.41
N SER A 376 -6.60 28.74 2.29
CA SER A 376 -7.16 30.09 2.29
C SER A 376 -6.68 30.88 1.07
N ARG A 377 -7.42 31.92 0.70
CA ARG A 377 -7.03 32.80 -0.40
C ARG A 377 -6.06 33.88 0.09
N GLU A 378 -4.89 33.96 -0.52
CA GLU A 378 -3.94 35.02 -0.23
C GLU A 378 -4.48 36.37 -0.71
N ALA A 379 -4.49 37.37 0.17
CA ALA A 379 -5.10 38.68 -0.09
C ALA A 379 -4.46 39.47 -1.23
N ALA A 380 -3.15 39.28 -1.46
CA ALA A 380 -2.39 40.05 -2.45
C ALA A 380 -2.51 39.49 -3.89
N VAL A 381 -2.48 38.16 -4.04
CA VAL A 381 -2.41 37.49 -5.35
C VAL A 381 -3.74 36.79 -5.70
N GLY A 382 -4.64 36.64 -4.73
CA GLY A 382 -5.93 35.98 -4.92
C GLY A 382 -5.84 34.47 -5.17
N GLN A 383 -4.68 33.86 -4.91
CA GLN A 383 -4.42 32.43 -5.11
C GLN A 383 -4.75 31.63 -3.84
N TRP A 384 -5.13 30.36 -4.02
CA TRP A 384 -5.31 29.44 -2.90
C TRP A 384 -3.97 28.94 -2.40
N GLN A 385 -3.73 29.09 -1.10
CA GLN A 385 -2.53 28.62 -0.42
C GLN A 385 -2.92 27.68 0.71
N LEU A 386 -2.25 26.53 0.79
CA LEU A 386 -2.44 25.57 1.85
C LEU A 386 -1.41 25.87 2.93
N CYS A 387 -1.87 26.36 4.06
CA CYS A 387 -1.02 26.84 5.13
C CYS A 387 -1.31 26.09 6.44
N LYS A 388 -0.28 26.00 7.27
CA LYS A 388 -0.41 25.64 8.68
C LYS A 388 0.61 26.46 9.46
N ASP A 389 0.12 27.17 10.48
CA ASP A 389 0.92 28.08 11.28
C ASP A 389 1.68 29.09 10.39
N SER A 390 3.01 29.06 10.41
CA SER A 390 3.91 29.89 9.61
C SER A 390 4.51 29.15 8.41
N THR A 391 3.86 28.09 7.92
CA THR A 391 4.34 27.28 6.80
C THR A 391 3.30 27.16 5.70
N THR A 392 3.75 27.25 4.45
CA THR A 392 2.93 27.16 3.24
C THR A 392 3.37 25.95 2.42
N VAL A 393 2.43 25.09 2.03
CA VAL A 393 2.69 23.94 1.16
C VAL A 393 2.80 24.41 -0.28
N ILE A 394 3.89 24.03 -0.94
CA ILE A 394 4.07 24.26 -2.38
C ILE A 394 3.20 23.25 -3.15
N GLY A 395 2.33 23.76 -4.03
CA GLY A 395 1.51 22.93 -4.90
C GLY A 395 2.32 22.11 -5.90
N LEU A 396 1.75 20.98 -6.33
CA LEU A 396 2.32 20.12 -7.37
C LEU A 396 2.35 20.86 -8.71
N HIS A 397 3.24 20.42 -9.60
CA HIS A 397 3.41 20.96 -10.95
C HIS A 397 3.86 22.42 -11.06
N THR A 398 4.12 23.09 -9.93
CA THR A 398 4.81 24.37 -9.86
C THR A 398 6.26 24.23 -10.34
N PRO A 399 6.91 25.32 -10.80
CA PRO A 399 8.31 25.26 -11.22
C PRO A 399 9.25 24.73 -10.12
N THR A 400 9.00 25.13 -8.87
CA THR A 400 9.77 24.66 -7.71
C THR A 400 9.54 23.17 -7.47
N SER A 401 8.29 22.70 -7.40
CA SER A 401 7.95 21.28 -7.24
C SER A 401 8.59 20.43 -8.33
N LYS A 402 8.47 20.83 -9.60
CA LYS A 402 9.07 20.12 -10.74
C LYS A 402 10.59 20.07 -10.69
N THR A 403 11.24 21.10 -10.16
CA THR A 403 12.70 21.15 -10.05
C THR A 403 13.19 20.20 -8.95
N LEU A 404 12.55 20.24 -7.78
CA LEU A 404 12.85 19.34 -6.67
C LEU A 404 12.51 17.89 -7.00
N ALA A 405 11.38 17.66 -7.68
CA ALA A 405 11.02 16.35 -8.18
C ALA A 405 12.06 15.81 -9.16
N LYS A 406 12.66 16.61 -10.04
CA LYS A 406 13.77 16.12 -10.89
C LYS A 406 14.95 15.63 -10.07
N ILE A 407 15.31 16.34 -9.00
CA ILE A 407 16.45 16.00 -8.12
C ILE A 407 16.15 14.72 -7.33
N LEU A 408 14.94 14.61 -6.76
CA LEU A 408 14.57 13.54 -5.82
C LEU A 408 13.70 12.44 -6.44
N SER A 409 13.40 12.50 -7.74
CA SER A 409 12.61 11.50 -8.48
C SER A 409 13.23 10.11 -8.48
N THR A 410 14.53 10.03 -8.23
CA THR A 410 15.21 8.76 -8.05
C THR A 410 14.78 8.07 -6.75
N LEU A 411 14.25 8.78 -5.75
CA LEU A 411 13.84 8.22 -4.47
C LEU A 411 12.32 8.07 -4.35
N GLU A 412 11.56 9.11 -4.71
CA GLU A 412 10.10 9.17 -4.55
C GLU A 412 9.44 9.92 -5.71
N GLU A 413 8.14 9.66 -5.93
CA GLU A 413 7.35 10.34 -6.95
C GLU A 413 6.96 11.76 -6.52
N GLU A 414 6.77 12.70 -7.47
CA GLU A 414 6.41 14.10 -7.18
C GLU A 414 5.21 14.23 -6.23
N ALA A 415 4.19 13.37 -6.38
CA ALA A 415 2.99 13.37 -5.53
C ALA A 415 3.26 13.05 -4.06
N ARG A 416 4.42 12.48 -3.73
CA ARG A 416 4.85 12.08 -2.38
C ARG A 416 6.00 12.92 -1.83
N ILE A 417 6.44 13.93 -2.57
CA ILE A 417 7.44 14.91 -2.12
C ILE A 417 6.69 16.08 -1.51
N HIS A 418 6.85 16.30 -0.22
CA HIS A 418 6.22 17.41 0.49
C HIS A 418 7.19 18.58 0.57
N CYS A 419 6.77 19.75 0.07
CA CYS A 419 7.60 20.95 0.09
C CYS A 419 6.89 22.03 0.91
N PHE A 420 7.56 22.51 1.95
CA PHE A 420 7.06 23.49 2.91
C PHE A 420 7.92 24.75 2.86
N LEU A 421 7.30 25.87 2.52
CA LEU A 421 7.92 27.18 2.50
C LEU A 421 7.65 27.90 3.82
N SER A 422 8.70 28.40 4.47
CA SER A 422 8.58 29.23 5.65
C SER A 422 7.93 30.59 5.33
N ALA A 423 7.25 31.20 6.30
CA ALA A 423 6.56 32.49 6.14
C ALA A 423 7.50 33.67 5.81
N ASP A 424 8.76 33.59 6.24
CA ASP A 424 9.81 34.56 5.88
C ASP A 424 10.33 34.36 4.44
N HIS A 425 9.93 33.27 3.77
CA HIS A 425 10.46 32.81 2.49
C HIS A 425 11.97 32.56 2.49
N GLU A 426 12.59 32.42 3.68
CA GLU A 426 14.02 32.19 3.83
C GLU A 426 14.37 30.70 3.89
N GLY A 427 13.41 29.85 4.27
CA GLY A 427 13.60 28.40 4.38
C GLY A 427 12.59 27.61 3.56
N LEU A 428 13.10 26.61 2.83
CA LEU A 428 12.31 25.60 2.14
C LEU A 428 12.64 24.23 2.74
N ASP A 429 11.70 23.65 3.50
CA ASP A 429 11.80 22.29 4.02
C ASP A 429 11.17 21.30 3.03
N ILE A 430 11.85 20.18 2.80
CA ILE A 430 11.44 19.15 1.84
C ILE A 430 11.40 17.83 2.58
N GLU A 431 10.22 17.22 2.67
CA GLU A 431 10.03 15.94 3.35
C GLU A 431 9.68 14.85 2.34
N LEU A 432 10.26 13.67 2.54
CA LEU A 432 9.90 12.42 1.88
C LEU A 432 9.27 11.51 2.94
N PRO A 433 7.95 11.63 3.22
CA PRO A 433 7.32 10.94 4.34
C PRO A 433 7.44 9.42 4.25
N GLY A 434 7.34 8.89 3.02
CA GLY A 434 7.55 7.47 2.75
C GLY A 434 8.90 7.01 3.26
N LEU A 435 9.98 7.68 2.85
CA LEU A 435 11.35 7.29 3.18
C LEU A 435 11.85 7.80 4.54
N ARG A 436 11.02 8.55 5.27
CA ARG A 436 11.37 9.21 6.55
C ARG A 436 12.63 10.08 6.45
N SER A 437 12.81 10.73 5.31
CA SER A 437 13.97 11.59 5.07
C SER A 437 13.58 13.04 4.88
N ARG A 438 14.44 13.93 5.34
CA ARG A 438 14.21 15.37 5.30
C ARG A 438 15.39 16.08 4.67
N PHE A 439 15.07 17.02 3.81
CA PHE A 439 15.98 17.92 3.12
C PHE A 439 15.52 19.35 3.37
N TYR A 440 16.40 20.30 3.12
CA TYR A 440 16.08 21.71 3.24
C TYR A 440 16.94 22.54 2.28
N LEU A 441 16.49 23.75 1.98
CA LEU A 441 17.20 24.74 1.18
C LEU A 441 16.99 26.11 1.83
N GLU A 442 18.08 26.81 2.14
CA GLU A 442 18.04 28.16 2.70
C GLU A 442 18.15 29.21 1.58
N ALA A 443 17.69 30.42 1.84
CA ALA A 443 17.77 31.51 0.89
C ALA A 443 19.24 31.84 0.56
N GLY A 444 19.56 31.79 -0.73
CA GLY A 444 20.92 32.01 -1.23
C GLY A 444 21.70 30.72 -1.50
N ASP A 445 21.23 29.58 -1.00
CA ASP A 445 21.83 28.28 -1.31
C ASP A 445 21.51 27.85 -2.75
N THR A 446 22.50 27.20 -3.38
CA THR A 446 22.36 26.63 -4.73
C THR A 446 22.13 25.11 -4.71
N ALA A 447 22.30 24.46 -3.56
CA ALA A 447 22.23 23.01 -3.41
C ALA A 447 21.33 22.60 -2.25
N VAL A 448 20.58 21.52 -2.45
CA VAL A 448 19.67 20.98 -1.43
C VAL A 448 20.48 20.28 -0.34
N SER A 449 20.28 20.67 0.92
CA SER A 449 20.93 20.11 2.10
C SER A 449 20.12 18.96 2.69
N CYS A 450 20.80 17.95 3.24
CA CYS A 450 20.14 16.85 3.95
C CYS A 450 20.07 17.14 5.46
N ARG A 451 18.88 17.08 6.04
CA ARG A 451 18.67 17.36 7.48
C ARG A 451 19.13 16.19 8.36
N ASP A 452 19.05 14.97 7.82
CA ASP A 452 19.47 13.74 8.53
C ASP A 452 21.00 13.61 8.60
N PHE A 453 21.72 14.20 7.64
CA PHE A 453 23.19 14.21 7.58
C PHE A 453 23.72 15.65 7.54
N ARG A 454 23.98 16.22 8.73
CA ARG A 454 24.45 17.61 8.87
C ARG A 454 25.71 17.88 8.05
N GLY A 455 25.73 19.01 7.35
CA GLY A 455 26.85 19.42 6.50
C GLY A 455 26.98 18.63 5.20
N MET A 456 25.94 17.89 4.81
CA MET A 456 25.91 17.15 3.54
C MET A 456 24.83 17.73 2.62
N ILE A 457 25.22 17.98 1.36
CA ILE A 457 24.34 18.47 0.28
C ILE A 457 24.22 17.43 -0.81
N VAL A 458 23.15 17.49 -1.61
CA VAL A 458 22.98 16.64 -2.79
C VAL A 458 24.12 16.90 -3.77
N ASP A 459 24.82 15.85 -4.16
CA ASP A 459 25.94 15.93 -5.08
C ASP A 459 25.43 16.09 -6.53
N GLU A 460 26.13 16.88 -7.34
CA GLU A 460 25.84 16.97 -8.77
C GLU A 460 26.34 15.70 -9.48
N ASP A 461 27.45 15.14 -8.99
CA ASP A 461 27.92 13.84 -9.42
C ASP A 461 27.20 12.73 -8.64
N GLN A 462 26.34 11.99 -9.34
CA GLN A 462 25.61 10.85 -8.78
C GLN A 462 26.34 9.49 -9.02
N GLN A 463 27.58 9.52 -9.51
CA GLN A 463 28.42 8.33 -9.69
C GLN A 463 29.14 7.95 -8.40
N ILE A 464 29.06 6.68 -8.03
CA ILE A 464 29.68 6.12 -6.82
C ILE A 464 31.04 5.48 -7.14
N GLY A 465 31.22 5.02 -8.39
CA GLY A 465 32.35 4.18 -8.79
C GLY A 465 32.15 2.68 -8.52
N THR A 466 31.00 2.28 -7.95
CA THR A 466 30.53 0.90 -7.79
C THR A 466 29.00 0.88 -7.89
N LEU A 467 28.38 -0.31 -7.81
CA LEU A 467 26.93 -0.50 -7.97
C LEU A 467 26.41 0.06 -9.31
N VAL A 468 27.19 -0.15 -10.37
CA VAL A 468 26.90 0.37 -11.71
C VAL A 468 25.58 -0.22 -12.22
N GLY A 469 24.63 0.64 -12.54
CA GLY A 469 23.28 0.26 -12.95
C GLY A 469 22.20 0.43 -11.88
N LEU A 470 22.56 0.73 -10.63
CA LEU A 470 21.58 1.13 -9.61
C LEU A 470 20.95 2.48 -9.95
N SER A 471 19.65 2.46 -10.21
CA SER A 471 18.87 3.60 -10.72
C SER A 471 18.37 4.52 -9.62
N ASN A 472 17.74 3.99 -8.59
CA ASN A 472 17.15 4.76 -7.51
C ASN A 472 18.09 4.89 -6.31
N LYS A 473 18.84 5.99 -6.30
CA LYS A 473 19.76 6.39 -5.23
C LYS A 473 20.01 7.89 -5.29
N VAL A 474 20.46 8.45 -4.18
CA VAL A 474 20.97 9.83 -4.12
C VAL A 474 22.33 9.84 -3.43
N VAL A 475 23.31 10.48 -4.06
CA VAL A 475 24.63 10.72 -3.48
C VAL A 475 24.66 12.12 -2.87
N LEU A 476 25.19 12.21 -1.67
CA LEU A 476 25.45 13.42 -0.91
C LEU A 476 26.95 13.66 -0.84
N LYS A 477 27.36 14.92 -0.87
CA LYS A 477 28.73 15.38 -0.64
C LYS A 477 28.81 16.30 0.57
N SER A 478 29.94 16.27 1.26
CA SER A 478 30.25 17.21 2.33
C SER A 478 30.37 18.63 1.80
N THR A 479 29.84 19.60 2.56
CA THR A 479 30.07 21.04 2.32
C THR A 479 31.43 21.50 2.84
N SER A 480 32.08 20.70 3.69
CA SER A 480 33.41 20.97 4.18
C SER A 480 34.46 20.67 3.11
N LEU A 481 35.71 21.09 3.32
CA LEU A 481 36.85 20.79 2.45
C LEU A 481 37.18 19.27 2.35
N SER A 482 36.50 18.42 3.13
CA SER A 482 36.68 16.97 3.07
C SER A 482 35.91 16.35 1.89
N PRO A 483 36.51 15.41 1.13
CA PRO A 483 35.83 14.71 0.03
C PRO A 483 34.90 13.60 0.53
N ASP A 484 34.22 13.81 1.66
CA ASP A 484 33.31 12.84 2.25
C ASP A 484 32.03 12.75 1.40
N ARG A 485 31.67 11.54 0.98
CA ARG A 485 30.43 11.27 0.22
C ARG A 485 29.60 10.18 0.91
N ILE A 486 28.29 10.31 0.86
CA ILE A 486 27.32 9.34 1.39
C ILE A 486 26.31 9.00 0.30
N VAL A 487 26.05 7.71 0.09
CA VAL A 487 25.02 7.23 -0.81
C VAL A 487 23.81 6.83 0.01
N LEU A 488 22.65 7.37 -0.32
CA LEU A 488 21.35 6.99 0.22
C LEU A 488 20.67 6.04 -0.77
N VAL A 489 20.36 4.83 -0.31
CA VAL A 489 19.70 3.79 -1.12
C VAL A 489 18.39 3.38 -0.42
N PRO A 490 17.24 3.39 -1.11
CA PRO A 490 15.97 2.97 -0.55
C PRO A 490 15.98 1.49 -0.19
N ASN A 491 15.36 1.14 0.93
CA ASN A 491 15.11 -0.23 1.32
C ASN A 491 13.90 -0.78 0.56
N GLY A 492 14.04 -1.99 0.01
CA GLY A 492 12.95 -2.63 -0.70
C GLY A 492 13.37 -3.84 -1.51
N SER A 493 12.49 -4.27 -2.41
CA SER A 493 12.74 -5.45 -3.23
C SER A 493 13.48 -5.06 -4.52
N PRO A 494 14.69 -5.58 -4.76
CA PRO A 494 15.45 -5.25 -5.96
C PRO A 494 14.87 -5.93 -7.20
N GLN A 495 14.62 -5.14 -8.24
CA GLN A 495 14.16 -5.58 -9.54
C GLN A 495 15.28 -5.39 -10.57
N ALA A 496 15.92 -6.49 -10.94
CA ALA A 496 16.96 -6.51 -11.95
C ALA A 496 16.35 -6.65 -13.35
N LYS A 497 16.75 -5.75 -14.25
CA LYS A 497 16.43 -5.80 -15.68
C LYS A 497 17.71 -5.77 -16.49
N ARG A 498 17.95 -6.84 -17.24
CA ARG A 498 19.08 -6.91 -18.17
C ARG A 498 18.91 -5.89 -19.31
N THR A 499 19.90 -5.02 -19.47
CA THR A 499 20.01 -4.14 -20.65
C THR A 499 21.09 -4.67 -21.60
N ARG A 500 21.31 -4.00 -22.75
CA ARG A 500 22.34 -4.40 -23.72
C ARG A 500 23.76 -4.31 -23.15
N ALA A 501 24.04 -3.36 -22.27
CA ALA A 501 25.38 -3.08 -21.75
C ALA A 501 25.58 -3.62 -20.31
N HIS A 502 24.67 -3.27 -19.39
CA HIS A 502 24.76 -3.63 -17.97
C HIS A 502 23.39 -4.05 -17.40
N VAL A 503 23.33 -4.48 -16.15
CA VAL A 503 22.05 -4.73 -15.47
C VAL A 503 21.53 -3.41 -14.89
N SER A 504 20.31 -3.02 -15.24
CA SER A 504 19.63 -1.92 -14.56
C SER A 504 18.92 -2.47 -13.33
N LEU A 505 19.22 -1.89 -12.18
CA LEU A 505 18.66 -2.29 -10.90
C LEU A 505 17.76 -1.18 -10.37
N HIS A 506 16.51 -1.52 -10.09
CA HIS A 506 15.55 -0.62 -9.46
C HIS A 506 14.98 -1.26 -8.20
N ILE A 507 15.00 -0.56 -7.08
CA ILE A 507 14.50 -1.06 -5.81
C ILE A 507 13.05 -0.62 -5.67
N SER A 508 12.13 -1.57 -5.83
CA SER A 508 10.71 -1.30 -5.59
C SER A 508 10.41 -1.16 -4.10
N GLU A 509 9.33 -0.45 -3.77
CA GLU A 509 8.90 -0.19 -2.40
C GLU A 509 8.85 -1.48 -1.55
N GLY A 510 9.56 -1.45 -0.42
CA GLY A 510 9.54 -2.51 0.57
C GLY A 510 8.48 -2.33 1.64
N PRO A 511 8.30 -3.35 2.51
CA PRO A 511 7.43 -3.24 3.69
C PRO A 511 7.93 -2.17 4.68
N SER A 512 9.24 -1.95 4.74
CA SER A 512 9.87 -0.90 5.55
C SER A 512 10.41 0.19 4.64
N LYS A 513 9.75 1.35 4.65
CA LYS A 513 10.17 2.51 3.86
C LYS A 513 11.23 3.31 4.66
N CYS A 514 12.50 3.05 4.38
CA CYS A 514 13.64 3.76 4.97
C CYS A 514 14.81 3.80 3.99
N LEU A 515 15.77 4.70 4.21
CA LEU A 515 17.01 4.80 3.44
C LEU A 515 18.17 4.15 4.20
N TYR A 516 18.98 3.37 3.49
CA TYR A 516 20.27 2.91 3.99
C TYR A 516 21.37 3.89 3.58
N PRO A 517 22.08 4.49 4.55
CA PRO A 517 23.25 5.31 4.26
C PRO A 517 24.52 4.45 4.14
N TYR A 518 25.24 4.62 3.03
CA TYR A 518 26.56 4.04 2.83
C TYR A 518 27.60 5.15 2.63
N ARG A 519 28.60 5.24 3.51
CA ARG A 519 29.71 6.18 3.32
C ARG A 519 30.64 5.64 2.24
N VAL A 520 31.06 6.52 1.33
CA VAL A 520 32.04 6.21 0.28
C VAL A 520 33.43 6.43 0.86
N ASP A 521 34.15 5.35 1.11
CA ASP A 521 35.53 5.36 1.61
C ASP A 521 36.46 5.16 0.40
N THR A 522 36.79 6.27 -0.26
CA THR A 522 37.68 6.29 -1.44
C THR A 522 39.09 5.78 -1.12
N PRO A 523 39.72 6.15 0.02
CA PRO A 523 41.06 5.65 0.35
C PRO A 523 41.14 4.13 0.50
N LEU A 524 40.12 3.49 1.10
CA LEU A 524 40.07 2.03 1.25
C LEU A 524 39.28 1.33 0.13
N GLY A 525 38.73 2.08 -0.81
CA GLY A 525 37.96 1.57 -1.94
C GLY A 525 36.75 0.73 -1.51
N ARG A 526 35.93 1.24 -0.59
CA ARG A 526 34.79 0.48 -0.04
C ARG A 526 33.58 1.34 0.27
N LEU A 527 32.41 0.70 0.30
CA LEU A 527 31.20 1.27 0.88
C LEU A 527 31.07 0.80 2.33
N VAL A 528 30.96 1.76 3.25
CA VAL A 528 30.84 1.50 4.69
C VAL A 528 29.40 1.73 5.12
N ASP A 529 28.76 0.71 5.67
CA ASP A 529 27.41 0.79 6.22
C ASP A 529 27.34 1.65 7.49
N GLY A 530 26.15 2.18 7.80
CA GLY A 530 25.90 2.97 9.01
C GLY A 530 25.88 2.20 10.33
N GLY A 531 26.34 0.94 10.35
CA GLY A 531 26.30 0.06 11.52
C GLY A 531 25.06 -0.84 11.60
N ASP A 532 24.14 -0.73 10.63
CA ASP A 532 23.00 -1.64 10.51
C ASP A 532 23.35 -2.89 9.70
N LEU A 533 23.18 -4.04 10.34
CA LEU A 533 23.40 -5.36 9.75
C LEU A 533 22.48 -5.62 8.54
N GLN A 534 21.23 -5.11 8.57
CA GLN A 534 20.31 -5.29 7.43
C GLN A 534 20.80 -4.51 6.22
N GLY A 535 21.20 -3.25 6.40
CA GLY A 535 21.87 -2.47 5.37
C GLY A 535 23.10 -3.19 4.81
N LYS A 536 23.98 -3.73 5.66
CA LYS A 536 25.16 -4.48 5.19
C LYS A 536 24.81 -5.73 4.37
N ARG A 537 23.74 -6.44 4.76
CA ARG A 537 23.24 -7.61 4.01
C ARG A 537 22.65 -7.22 2.67
N PHE A 538 21.92 -6.12 2.64
CA PHE A 538 21.38 -5.56 1.42
C PHE A 538 22.51 -5.12 0.47
N LEU A 539 23.58 -4.52 1.00
CA LEU A 539 24.73 -4.05 0.22
C LEU A 539 25.41 -5.16 -0.59
N TYR A 540 25.69 -6.33 0.01
CA TYR A 540 26.30 -7.43 -0.76
C TYR A 540 25.36 -7.94 -1.86
N LEU A 541 24.04 -7.92 -1.63
CA LEU A 541 23.06 -8.34 -2.62
C LEU A 541 23.07 -7.37 -3.81
N LEU A 542 23.15 -6.06 -3.54
CA LEU A 542 23.29 -5.04 -4.58
C LEU A 542 24.55 -5.27 -5.41
N HIS A 543 25.72 -5.47 -4.77
CA HIS A 543 26.97 -5.77 -5.49
C HIS A 543 26.86 -7.03 -6.36
N ALA A 544 26.24 -8.10 -5.85
CA ALA A 544 26.05 -9.32 -6.62
C ALA A 544 25.18 -9.06 -7.88
N LEU A 545 24.07 -8.34 -7.73
CA LEU A 545 23.13 -8.05 -8.82
C LEU A 545 23.70 -7.09 -9.87
N THR A 546 24.55 -6.15 -9.48
CA THR A 546 25.20 -5.18 -10.38
C THR A 546 26.56 -5.66 -10.92
N SER A 547 26.88 -6.94 -10.74
CA SER A 547 28.17 -7.48 -11.16
C SER A 547 28.35 -7.48 -12.68
N PHE A 548 29.56 -7.12 -13.12
CA PHE A 548 29.95 -7.03 -14.52
C PHE A 548 31.36 -7.63 -14.74
N CYS A 549 31.77 -7.81 -16.01
CA CYS A 549 33.08 -8.39 -16.33
C CYS A 549 34.26 -7.49 -15.99
N MET A 550 34.03 -6.17 -15.91
CA MET A 550 35.04 -5.21 -15.49
C MET A 550 34.95 -4.97 -13.98
N PRO A 551 36.09 -4.86 -13.28
CA PRO A 551 36.10 -4.42 -11.89
C PRO A 551 35.51 -3.01 -11.74
N ASP A 552 34.82 -2.77 -10.63
CA ASP A 552 34.30 -1.46 -10.25
C ASP A 552 35.47 -0.49 -9.96
N GLN A 553 35.32 0.78 -10.33
CA GLN A 553 36.35 1.80 -10.15
C GLN A 553 36.69 2.06 -8.67
N LEU A 554 35.67 2.06 -7.80
CA LEU A 554 35.85 2.31 -6.37
C LEU A 554 36.51 1.12 -5.67
N THR A 555 36.00 -0.10 -5.87
CA THR A 555 36.43 -1.29 -5.13
C THR A 555 37.59 -2.03 -5.78
N SER A 556 37.89 -1.72 -7.04
CA SER A 556 38.83 -2.47 -7.89
C SER A 556 38.54 -3.97 -7.96
N ARG A 557 37.28 -4.34 -7.71
CA ARG A 557 36.76 -5.72 -7.72
C ARG A 557 35.47 -5.76 -8.51
N THR A 558 35.13 -6.91 -9.07
CA THR A 558 33.79 -7.12 -9.65
C THR A 558 32.75 -7.14 -8.53
N GLY A 559 31.49 -6.85 -8.87
CA GLY A 559 30.39 -6.92 -7.89
C GLY A 559 30.24 -8.29 -7.24
N THR A 560 30.53 -9.38 -7.96
CA THR A 560 30.49 -10.74 -7.41
C THR A 560 31.59 -10.99 -6.37
N GLU A 561 32.81 -10.54 -6.65
CA GLU A 561 33.93 -10.64 -5.71
C GLU A 561 33.67 -9.81 -4.45
N GLU A 562 33.18 -8.58 -4.61
CA GLU A 562 32.87 -7.71 -3.47
C GLU A 562 31.71 -8.29 -2.63
N ALA A 563 30.69 -8.85 -3.27
CA ALA A 563 29.60 -9.53 -2.58
C ALA A 563 30.10 -10.74 -1.78
N LEU A 564 30.96 -11.58 -2.36
CA LEU A 564 31.56 -12.72 -1.66
C LEU A 564 32.46 -12.26 -0.50
N ARG A 565 33.22 -11.18 -0.68
CA ARG A 565 34.08 -10.60 0.36
C ARG A 565 33.26 -10.15 1.57
N ILE A 566 32.17 -9.42 1.33
CA ILE A 566 31.26 -8.96 2.39
C ILE A 566 30.58 -10.16 3.05
N LEU A 567 30.08 -11.13 2.27
CA LEU A 567 29.42 -12.34 2.76
C LEU A 567 30.34 -13.21 3.64
N GLN A 568 31.64 -13.24 3.33
CA GLN A 568 32.65 -13.95 4.12
C GLN A 568 33.10 -13.17 5.37
N SER A 569 32.82 -11.87 5.45
CA SER A 569 33.23 -11.01 6.56
C SER A 569 32.56 -11.43 7.87
N ALA A 570 33.30 -11.32 8.98
CA ALA A 570 32.72 -11.45 10.31
C ALA A 570 31.60 -10.43 10.58
N ALA A 571 31.63 -9.28 9.91
CA ALA A 571 30.66 -8.20 10.14
C ALA A 571 29.22 -8.54 9.72
N VAL A 572 28.99 -9.56 8.88
CA VAL A 572 27.63 -10.04 8.53
C VAL A 572 27.22 -11.27 9.34
N ARG A 573 28.16 -11.87 10.08
CA ARG A 573 27.97 -13.05 10.94
C ARG A 573 27.57 -12.59 12.34
N SER A 574 26.34 -12.10 12.48
CA SER A 574 25.84 -11.65 13.77
C SER A 574 25.66 -12.82 14.75
N ALA A 575 25.80 -12.51 16.04
CA ALA A 575 25.34 -13.36 17.12
C ALA A 575 23.81 -13.31 17.28
N ASP A 576 23.16 -12.26 16.76
CA ASP A 576 21.71 -12.05 16.81
C ASP A 576 20.95 -12.95 15.83
N GLY A 577 19.73 -13.33 16.20
CA GLY A 577 18.83 -14.13 15.35
C GLY A 577 18.60 -13.53 13.95
N LEU A 578 18.37 -14.40 12.97
CA LEU A 578 18.07 -13.98 11.59
C LEU A 578 16.61 -13.56 11.46
N THR A 579 16.37 -12.27 11.20
CA THR A 579 15.03 -11.77 10.87
C THR A 579 14.51 -12.35 9.54
N GLN A 580 13.20 -12.36 9.37
CA GLN A 580 12.55 -12.83 8.14
C GLN A 580 13.07 -12.11 6.87
N ILE A 581 13.29 -10.79 6.97
CA ILE A 581 13.85 -9.99 5.89
C ILE A 581 15.25 -10.47 5.54
N SER A 582 16.11 -10.71 6.53
CA SER A 582 17.46 -11.27 6.30
C SER A 582 17.43 -12.64 5.64
N ILE A 583 16.53 -13.53 6.07
CA ILE A 583 16.36 -14.85 5.46
C ILE A 583 15.95 -14.69 3.98
N SER A 584 15.07 -13.75 3.66
CA SER A 584 14.68 -13.47 2.27
C SER A 584 15.85 -12.98 1.40
N THR A 585 16.70 -12.08 1.93
CA THR A 585 17.91 -11.59 1.27
C THR A 585 18.92 -12.70 1.03
N LEU A 586 19.11 -13.58 2.03
CA LEU A 586 19.98 -14.76 1.95
C LEU A 586 19.48 -15.79 0.91
N LYS A 587 18.16 -16.05 0.88
CA LYS A 587 17.52 -16.87 -0.16
C LYS A 587 17.74 -16.27 -1.55
N MET A 588 17.63 -14.96 -1.70
CA MET A 588 17.83 -14.28 -2.98
C MET A 588 19.27 -14.43 -3.51
N ILE A 589 20.28 -14.18 -2.68
CA ILE A 589 21.69 -14.37 -3.09
C ILE A 589 22.04 -15.84 -3.34
N ALA A 590 21.52 -16.77 -2.54
CA ALA A 590 21.71 -18.20 -2.81
C ALA A 590 21.06 -18.61 -4.15
N GLY A 591 19.90 -18.01 -4.48
CA GLY A 591 19.20 -18.16 -5.76
C GLY A 591 19.98 -17.68 -6.99
N LEU A 592 21.02 -16.84 -6.81
CA LEU A 592 21.96 -16.48 -7.88
C LEU A 592 22.92 -17.63 -8.24
N THR A 593 22.83 -18.80 -7.57
CA THR A 593 23.61 -19.98 -7.95
C THR A 593 22.98 -20.67 -9.17
N PRO A 594 23.71 -20.86 -10.29
CA PRO A 594 23.15 -21.51 -11.47
C PRO A 594 22.72 -22.96 -11.19
N LYS A 595 21.52 -23.33 -11.65
CA LYS A 595 21.01 -24.70 -11.50
C LYS A 595 21.67 -25.62 -12.51
N ARG A 596 22.05 -26.82 -12.07
CA ARG A 596 22.79 -27.81 -12.88
C ARG A 596 22.12 -29.16 -12.77
N GLU A 597 21.71 -29.70 -13.92
CA GLU A 597 21.08 -31.02 -14.03
C GLU A 597 21.84 -31.90 -15.03
N PHE A 598 21.66 -33.21 -14.89
CA PHE A 598 22.15 -34.16 -15.89
C PHE A 598 21.19 -34.21 -17.07
N TYR A 599 21.74 -34.32 -18.28
CA TYR A 599 20.98 -34.50 -19.50
C TYR A 599 21.46 -35.74 -20.26
N PRO A 600 20.54 -36.60 -20.75
CA PRO A 600 19.15 -36.74 -20.29
C PRO A 600 19.06 -37.03 -18.79
N ARG A 601 17.95 -36.71 -18.11
CA ARG A 601 17.84 -36.79 -16.63
C ARG A 601 18.20 -38.15 -16.00
N HIS A 602 17.96 -39.23 -16.75
CA HIS A 602 18.23 -40.61 -16.34
C HIS A 602 19.67 -41.07 -16.62
N LEU A 603 20.48 -40.27 -17.33
CA LEU A 603 21.86 -40.58 -17.69
C LEU A 603 22.82 -39.54 -17.14
N ARG A 604 24.03 -39.95 -16.75
CA ARG A 604 25.09 -39.04 -16.29
C ARG A 604 26.10 -38.74 -17.40
N VAL A 605 25.62 -38.53 -18.63
CA VAL A 605 26.47 -38.36 -19.84
C VAL A 605 26.74 -36.90 -20.19
N MET A 606 25.80 -36.00 -19.91
CA MET A 606 25.93 -34.57 -20.19
C MET A 606 25.34 -33.74 -19.05
N GLN A 607 25.72 -32.46 -18.98
CA GLN A 607 25.18 -31.48 -18.03
C GLN A 607 24.47 -30.36 -18.79
N THR A 608 23.31 -29.95 -18.26
CA THR A 608 22.59 -28.74 -18.67
C THR A 608 22.65 -27.71 -17.54
N MET A 609 22.88 -26.45 -17.91
CA MET A 609 22.97 -25.33 -16.97
C MET A 609 21.83 -24.36 -17.22
N HIS A 610 21.20 -23.90 -16.14
CA HIS A 610 20.13 -22.91 -16.18
C HIS A 610 20.59 -21.66 -15.42
N PHE A 611 20.84 -20.60 -16.18
CA PHE A 611 21.11 -19.27 -15.65
C PHE A 611 19.78 -18.49 -15.54
N ASP A 612 19.68 -17.61 -14.56
CA ASP A 612 18.64 -16.59 -14.54
C ASP A 612 18.91 -15.57 -15.66
N ASN A 613 17.87 -15.30 -16.47
CA ASN A 613 17.93 -14.37 -17.59
C ASN A 613 17.84 -12.90 -17.14
N LYS A 614 17.38 -12.63 -15.92
CA LYS A 614 17.19 -11.27 -15.39
C LYS A 614 18.50 -10.59 -15.02
N VAL A 615 19.51 -11.37 -14.63
CA VAL A 615 20.83 -10.90 -14.19
C VAL A 615 21.92 -11.33 -15.17
N GLY A 616 23.12 -10.74 -15.02
CA GLY A 616 24.29 -11.16 -15.79
C GLY A 616 24.72 -12.59 -15.45
N VAL A 617 25.43 -13.25 -16.37
CA VAL A 617 26.02 -14.57 -16.12
C VAL A 617 27.07 -14.50 -15.01
N LEU A 618 27.84 -13.40 -14.97
CA LEU A 618 28.90 -13.19 -13.97
C LEU A 618 28.38 -12.83 -12.57
N ALA A 619 27.15 -12.31 -12.49
CA ALA A 619 26.45 -12.10 -11.21
C ALA A 619 26.06 -13.43 -10.53
N GLN A 620 26.08 -14.54 -11.27
CA GLN A 620 25.65 -15.84 -10.78
C GLN A 620 26.87 -16.70 -10.41
N HIS A 621 27.07 -16.94 -9.12
CA HIS A 621 28.27 -17.59 -8.59
C HIS A 621 27.96 -18.80 -7.71
N ASP A 622 28.76 -19.86 -7.86
CA ASP A 622 28.56 -21.15 -7.18
C ASP A 622 28.91 -21.13 -5.70
N GLY A 623 29.72 -20.16 -5.29
CA GLY A 623 30.10 -19.96 -3.91
C GLY A 623 28.96 -19.42 -3.04
N PHE A 624 27.93 -18.77 -3.61
CA PHE A 624 26.89 -18.12 -2.81
C PHE A 624 26.11 -19.11 -1.96
N VAL A 625 25.64 -20.22 -2.55
CA VAL A 625 24.88 -21.24 -1.81
C VAL A 625 25.63 -21.78 -0.59
N ASP A 626 26.92 -22.09 -0.75
CA ASP A 626 27.72 -22.66 0.34
C ASP A 626 27.99 -21.63 1.44
N LYS A 627 28.28 -20.37 1.08
CA LYS A 627 28.51 -19.32 2.08
C LYS A 627 27.24 -18.96 2.84
N VAL A 628 26.08 -18.95 2.16
CA VAL A 628 24.78 -18.73 2.81
C VAL A 628 24.43 -19.91 3.72
N GLN A 629 24.67 -21.15 3.29
CA GLN A 629 24.41 -22.34 4.11
C GLN A 629 25.19 -22.25 5.43
N VAL A 630 26.48 -21.90 5.39
CA VAL A 630 27.29 -21.69 6.60
C VAL A 630 26.67 -20.66 7.55
N MET A 631 26.08 -19.58 7.02
CA MET A 631 25.42 -18.57 7.86
C MET A 631 24.11 -19.07 8.47
N LEU A 632 23.33 -19.89 7.74
CA LEU A 632 22.12 -20.52 8.26
C LEU A 632 22.44 -21.58 9.32
N ASP A 633 23.46 -22.40 9.09
CA ASP A 633 23.93 -23.40 10.05
C ASP A 633 24.37 -22.71 11.36
N GLN A 634 25.16 -21.64 11.26
CA GLN A 634 25.56 -20.84 12.43
C GLN A 634 24.39 -20.20 13.16
N ALA A 635 23.36 -19.74 12.44
CA ALA A 635 22.15 -19.19 13.06
C ALA A 635 21.33 -20.28 13.75
N THR A 636 21.30 -21.50 13.19
CA THR A 636 20.63 -22.66 13.77
C THR A 636 21.35 -23.16 15.02
N ASP A 637 22.69 -23.22 15.00
CA ASP A 637 23.50 -23.58 16.17
C ASP A 637 23.29 -22.61 17.35
N LYS A 638 23.07 -21.33 17.04
CA LYS A 638 22.83 -20.26 18.02
C LYS A 638 21.35 -20.05 18.34
N LYS A 639 20.46 -20.91 17.85
CA LYS A 639 19.01 -20.81 18.08
C LYS A 639 18.65 -20.75 19.57
N PHE A 640 19.44 -21.39 20.44
CA PHE A 640 19.20 -21.35 21.89
C PHE A 640 19.34 -19.96 22.53
N LEU A 641 19.98 -19.00 21.85
CA LEU A 641 20.19 -17.64 22.35
C LEU A 641 19.04 -16.69 21.98
N HIS A 642 18.14 -17.08 21.07
CA HIS A 642 17.13 -16.19 20.48
C HIS A 642 15.79 -16.87 20.30
N GLU A 643 14.70 -16.08 20.32
CA GLU A 643 13.39 -16.57 19.91
C GLU A 643 13.44 -16.99 18.43
N SER A 644 13.20 -18.28 18.20
CA SER A 644 13.38 -18.87 16.89
C SER A 644 12.26 -18.53 15.93
N HIS A 645 12.62 -18.05 14.74
CA HIS A 645 11.70 -18.02 13.61
C HIS A 645 11.60 -19.41 12.97
N PRO A 646 10.39 -19.95 12.73
CA PRO A 646 10.19 -21.28 12.14
C PRO A 646 10.80 -21.42 10.73
N GLU A 647 11.04 -20.30 10.03
CA GLU A 647 11.62 -20.30 8.70
C GLU A 647 13.13 -20.61 8.64
N THR A 648 13.86 -20.56 9.76
CA THR A 648 15.30 -20.87 9.75
C THR A 648 15.56 -22.36 9.51
N GLU A 649 14.65 -23.23 9.93
CA GLU A 649 14.82 -24.69 9.88
C GLU A 649 14.48 -25.33 8.53
N SER A 650 13.75 -24.63 7.66
CA SER A 650 13.18 -25.21 6.44
C SER A 650 13.78 -24.66 5.14
N VAL A 651 14.91 -23.93 5.19
CA VAL A 651 15.52 -23.38 3.97
C VAL A 651 16.33 -24.45 3.25
N GLY A 652 15.66 -25.26 2.43
CA GLY A 652 16.31 -26.23 1.54
C GLY A 652 17.06 -25.54 0.39
N LEU A 653 18.17 -24.85 0.67
CA LEU A 653 18.94 -24.10 -0.34
C LEU A 653 19.45 -24.98 -1.49
N TYR A 654 19.70 -26.26 -1.21
CA TYR A 654 20.11 -27.23 -2.22
C TYR A 654 18.93 -27.91 -2.94
N SER A 655 17.68 -27.53 -2.68
CA SER A 655 16.53 -28.10 -3.38
C SER A 655 16.63 -27.82 -4.88
N GLY A 656 16.95 -28.85 -5.67
CA GLY A 656 17.19 -28.74 -7.11
C GLY A 656 18.64 -28.49 -7.54
N ILE A 657 19.61 -28.46 -6.62
CA ILE A 657 21.05 -28.36 -6.95
C ILE A 657 21.72 -29.71 -6.70
N LYS A 658 22.22 -30.37 -7.76
CA LYS A 658 23.01 -31.60 -7.62
C LYS A 658 24.42 -31.26 -7.13
N ARG A 659 24.72 -31.54 -5.86
CA ARG A 659 26.01 -31.22 -5.21
C ARG A 659 27.24 -31.73 -5.99
N SER A 660 27.17 -32.93 -6.56
CA SER A 660 28.26 -33.49 -7.38
C SER A 660 28.57 -32.65 -8.63
N LEU A 661 27.55 -32.08 -9.27
CA LEU A 661 27.73 -31.21 -10.44
C LEU A 661 28.27 -29.83 -10.04
N LEU A 662 27.85 -29.33 -8.88
CA LEU A 662 28.35 -28.07 -8.32
C LEU A 662 29.85 -28.17 -8.02
N VAL A 663 30.27 -29.20 -7.28
CA VAL A 663 31.69 -29.42 -6.93
C VAL A 663 32.54 -29.60 -8.19
N ARG A 664 32.10 -30.45 -9.14
CA ARG A 664 32.78 -30.63 -10.42
C ARG A 664 32.99 -29.31 -11.16
N HIS A 665 31.97 -28.46 -11.19
CA HIS A 665 32.07 -27.18 -11.85
C HIS A 665 33.00 -26.21 -11.13
N LYS A 666 32.95 -26.16 -9.79
CA LYS A 666 33.87 -25.35 -8.98
C LYS A 666 35.33 -25.68 -9.27
N ILE A 667 35.69 -26.97 -9.26
CA ILE A 667 37.04 -27.45 -9.60
C ILE A 667 37.44 -26.97 -11.01
N ARG A 668 36.55 -27.13 -11.99
CA ARG A 668 36.82 -26.77 -13.38
C ARG A 668 36.99 -25.27 -13.60
N VAL A 669 36.27 -24.44 -12.87
CA VAL A 669 36.28 -22.97 -13.03
C VAL A 669 37.30 -22.31 -12.11
N ALA A 670 37.81 -23.01 -11.08
CA ALA A 670 38.80 -22.49 -10.16
C ALA A 670 40.03 -21.88 -10.87
N GLN A 671 40.49 -22.49 -11.97
CA GLN A 671 41.61 -21.97 -12.76
C GLN A 671 41.36 -20.59 -13.42
N PHE A 672 40.09 -20.19 -13.57
CA PHE A 672 39.69 -18.90 -14.14
C PHE A 672 39.25 -17.89 -13.06
N ARG A 673 39.28 -18.28 -11.78
CA ARG A 673 38.88 -17.43 -10.67
C ARG A 673 40.10 -16.83 -9.99
N VAL A 674 39.86 -15.73 -9.27
CA VAL A 674 40.86 -15.05 -8.47
C VAL A 674 40.93 -15.69 -7.09
N SER A 675 42.11 -15.63 -6.45
CA SER A 675 42.31 -16.03 -5.06
C SER A 675 41.23 -15.45 -4.14
N THR A 676 40.76 -16.24 -3.17
CA THR A 676 39.68 -15.93 -2.19
C THR A 676 38.25 -15.88 -2.73
N PHE A 677 38.10 -15.95 -4.06
CA PHE A 677 36.81 -15.89 -4.76
C PHE A 677 36.54 -17.15 -5.59
N GLY A 678 37.10 -18.30 -5.19
CA GLY A 678 36.85 -19.61 -5.77
C GLY A 678 38.02 -20.24 -6.52
N ALA A 679 39.21 -19.61 -6.54
CA ALA A 679 40.43 -20.27 -7.03
C ALA A 679 40.89 -21.39 -6.09
N GLU A 680 40.54 -21.28 -4.80
CA GLU A 680 40.81 -22.27 -3.75
C GLU A 680 40.09 -23.62 -3.96
N ASP A 681 39.08 -23.65 -4.82
CA ASP A 681 38.34 -24.88 -5.16
C ASP A 681 39.12 -25.75 -6.18
N HIS A 682 40.33 -25.37 -6.59
CA HIS A 682 41.15 -26.13 -7.54
C HIS A 682 41.61 -27.46 -6.94
N ASP A 683 41.38 -28.55 -7.68
CA ASP A 683 41.71 -29.90 -7.27
C ASP A 683 42.05 -30.74 -8.51
N THR A 684 43.18 -31.44 -8.47
CA THR A 684 43.68 -32.30 -9.56
C THR A 684 43.41 -33.79 -9.31
N THR A 685 42.84 -34.17 -8.16
CA THR A 685 42.59 -35.58 -7.81
C THR A 685 41.64 -36.30 -8.77
N HIS A 686 40.80 -35.54 -9.46
CA HIS A 686 39.81 -36.03 -10.42
C HIS A 686 40.27 -35.93 -11.87
N ASP A 687 41.49 -35.45 -12.12
CA ASP A 687 42.00 -35.27 -13.47
C ASP A 687 42.31 -36.61 -14.13
N VAL A 688 41.95 -36.70 -15.41
CA VAL A 688 42.21 -37.87 -16.24
C VAL A 688 43.07 -37.41 -17.41
N VAL A 689 44.06 -38.22 -17.78
CA VAL A 689 44.89 -37.96 -18.96
C VAL A 689 43.97 -37.84 -20.19
N TYR A 690 43.89 -36.64 -20.76
CA TYR A 690 43.09 -36.40 -21.95
C TYR A 690 43.69 -37.18 -23.11
N LYS A 691 43.00 -38.24 -23.53
CA LYS A 691 43.31 -38.92 -24.79
C LYS A 691 42.92 -37.98 -25.92
N ALA A 692 43.93 -37.42 -26.57
CA ALA A 692 43.73 -36.47 -27.64
C ALA A 692 42.92 -37.11 -28.78
N ARG A 693 42.06 -36.34 -29.44
CA ARG A 693 41.12 -36.88 -30.45
C ARG A 693 41.82 -37.34 -31.74
N ASP A 694 43.07 -36.91 -31.91
CA ASP A 694 44.00 -37.20 -32.99
C ASP A 694 44.85 -38.46 -32.74
N VAL A 695 44.65 -39.20 -31.63
CA VAL A 695 45.37 -40.46 -31.36
C VAL A 695 45.16 -41.51 -32.46
N ALA A 696 44.11 -41.37 -33.28
CA ALA A 696 43.83 -42.23 -34.42
C ALA A 696 44.34 -41.66 -35.77
N HIS A 697 45.42 -40.85 -35.79
CA HIS A 697 45.97 -40.26 -37.02
C HIS A 697 46.31 -41.31 -38.09
N ASP A 698 46.78 -42.49 -37.65
CA ASP A 698 47.13 -43.63 -38.52
C ASP A 698 45.94 -44.58 -38.78
N SER A 699 44.73 -44.24 -38.32
CA SER A 699 43.55 -45.04 -38.65
C SER A 699 43.13 -44.82 -40.10
N ALA A 700 42.73 -45.90 -40.78
CA ALA A 700 42.22 -45.83 -42.14
C ALA A 700 41.04 -44.82 -42.27
N THR A 701 40.24 -44.68 -41.21
CA THR A 701 39.14 -43.71 -41.15
C THR A 701 39.62 -42.26 -41.10
N ALA A 702 40.67 -41.96 -40.33
CA ALA A 702 41.26 -40.62 -40.27
C ALA A 702 41.91 -40.24 -41.60
N THR A 703 42.67 -41.16 -42.22
CA THR A 703 43.26 -40.96 -43.55
C THR A 703 42.18 -40.73 -44.61
N ALA A 704 41.11 -41.54 -44.62
CA ALA A 704 40.00 -41.37 -45.54
C ALA A 704 39.28 -40.03 -45.34
N THR A 705 39.03 -39.63 -44.09
CA THR A 705 38.37 -38.36 -43.78
C THR A 705 39.23 -37.16 -44.17
N TYR A 706 40.55 -37.22 -43.91
CA TYR A 706 41.50 -36.20 -44.35
C TYR A 706 41.58 -36.11 -45.87
N VAL A 707 41.65 -37.25 -46.56
CA VAL A 707 41.67 -37.32 -48.03
C VAL A 707 40.39 -36.71 -48.62
N VAL A 708 39.22 -37.02 -48.06
CA VAL A 708 37.93 -36.44 -48.49
C VAL A 708 37.89 -34.93 -48.21
N ALA A 709 38.34 -34.49 -47.03
CA ALA A 709 38.40 -33.07 -46.72
C ALA A 709 39.39 -32.32 -47.66
N ALA A 710 40.52 -32.95 -47.99
CA ALA A 710 41.53 -32.41 -48.90
C ALA A 710 41.06 -32.40 -50.37
N THR A 711 40.27 -33.38 -50.83
CA THR A 711 39.60 -33.32 -52.14
C THR A 711 38.68 -32.12 -52.25
N LEU A 712 37.82 -31.96 -51.25
CA LEU A 712 36.84 -30.87 -51.17
C LEU A 712 37.53 -29.51 -51.10
N HIS A 713 38.57 -29.40 -50.28
CA HIS A 713 39.29 -28.14 -50.10
C HIS A 713 40.09 -27.73 -51.34
N ASN A 714 40.69 -28.70 -52.04
CA ASN A 714 41.53 -28.44 -53.23
C ASN A 714 40.76 -28.56 -54.55
N ASN A 715 39.43 -28.76 -54.52
CA ASN A 715 38.59 -29.01 -55.69
C ASN A 715 39.17 -30.06 -56.67
N ARG A 716 39.74 -31.14 -56.13
CA ARG A 716 40.30 -32.22 -56.97
C ARG A 716 39.17 -33.14 -57.44
N SER A 717 39.07 -33.28 -58.76
CA SER A 717 38.12 -34.19 -59.43
C SER A 717 38.63 -35.64 -59.49
N ASP A 718 39.93 -35.85 -59.27
CA ASP A 718 40.56 -37.16 -59.42
C ASP A 718 40.36 -38.01 -58.16
N PRO A 719 39.93 -39.29 -58.30
CA PRO A 719 39.76 -40.18 -57.17
C PRO A 719 41.11 -40.46 -56.50
N HIS A 720 41.16 -40.28 -55.17
CA HIS A 720 42.37 -40.48 -54.37
C HIS A 720 42.75 -41.95 -54.13
N VAL A 721 41.90 -42.87 -54.59
CA VAL A 721 42.14 -44.31 -54.55
C VAL A 721 42.31 -44.77 -55.99
N THR A 722 43.39 -45.50 -56.26
CA THR A 722 43.59 -46.18 -57.54
C THR A 722 42.42 -47.13 -57.77
N VAL A 723 41.57 -46.79 -58.74
CA VAL A 723 40.47 -47.65 -59.16
C VAL A 723 41.07 -48.92 -59.74
N ALA A 724 40.73 -50.08 -59.18
CA ALA A 724 41.16 -51.37 -59.70
C ALA A 724 40.76 -51.48 -61.18
N HIS A 725 41.65 -52.01 -62.04
CA HIS A 725 41.43 -52.13 -63.48
C HIS A 725 40.14 -52.89 -63.86
N ASP A 726 39.58 -53.68 -62.94
CA ASP A 726 38.31 -54.41 -63.04
C ASP A 726 37.19 -53.82 -62.15
N LEU A 727 37.01 -52.49 -62.16
CA LEU A 727 35.95 -51.80 -61.41
C LEU A 727 34.56 -52.46 -61.56
N PRO A 728 34.11 -52.89 -62.76
CA PRO A 728 32.79 -53.52 -62.91
C PRO A 728 32.66 -54.82 -62.09
N ARG A 729 33.72 -55.62 -62.04
CA ARG A 729 33.74 -56.90 -61.30
C ARG A 729 33.81 -56.68 -59.80
N HIS A 730 34.51 -55.62 -59.37
CA HIS A 730 34.59 -55.24 -57.96
C HIS A 730 33.25 -54.68 -57.44
N ILE A 731 32.58 -53.84 -58.23
CA ILE A 731 31.22 -53.34 -57.93
C ILE A 731 30.23 -54.51 -57.90
N TRP A 732 30.28 -55.41 -58.88
CA TRP A 732 29.43 -56.59 -58.92
C TRP A 732 29.60 -57.48 -57.68
N ASN A 733 30.85 -57.80 -57.31
CA ASN A 733 31.14 -58.59 -56.11
C ASN A 733 30.75 -57.87 -54.79
N PHE A 734 30.78 -56.53 -54.77
CA PHE A 734 30.34 -55.74 -53.61
C PHE A 734 28.80 -55.75 -53.47
N LEU A 735 28.08 -55.57 -54.58
CA LEU A 735 26.62 -55.65 -54.64
C LEU A 735 26.12 -57.07 -54.34
N GLU A 736 26.86 -58.09 -54.75
CA GLU A 736 26.56 -59.50 -54.48
C GLU A 736 26.77 -59.88 -52.99
N LYS A 737 27.68 -59.20 -52.29
CA LYS A 737 27.99 -59.47 -50.87
C LYS A 737 27.01 -58.87 -49.87
N TYR A 738 26.34 -57.76 -50.21
CA TYR A 738 25.41 -57.09 -49.31
C TYR A 738 24.00 -57.13 -49.90
N SER A 739 23.21 -58.12 -49.51
CA SER A 739 21.77 -58.11 -49.74
C SER A 739 21.18 -56.91 -48.98
N VAL A 740 20.78 -55.87 -49.70
CA VAL A 740 20.00 -54.75 -49.14
C VAL A 740 18.73 -55.35 -48.53
N ALA A 741 18.57 -55.22 -47.21
CA ALA A 741 17.56 -55.90 -46.40
C ALA A 741 16.11 -55.43 -46.62
N ASN A 742 15.80 -54.76 -47.74
CA ASN A 742 14.44 -54.37 -48.12
C ASN A 742 14.09 -54.98 -49.48
N GLY A 743 13.72 -56.26 -49.46
CA GLY A 743 13.09 -56.90 -50.60
C GLY A 743 11.65 -56.42 -50.75
N SER A 744 11.43 -55.40 -51.58
CA SER A 744 10.23 -55.18 -52.41
C SER A 744 10.18 -53.73 -52.94
N ALA A 745 10.99 -53.43 -53.93
CA ALA A 745 10.69 -52.39 -54.90
C ALA A 745 11.36 -52.82 -56.22
N GLY A 746 10.58 -52.97 -57.29
CA GLY A 746 11.15 -53.30 -58.60
C GLY A 746 12.14 -52.22 -59.00
N LEU A 747 13.40 -52.61 -59.24
CA LEU A 747 14.38 -51.73 -59.86
C LEU A 747 13.99 -51.55 -61.33
N GLU A 748 13.45 -50.38 -61.68
CA GLU A 748 13.36 -49.96 -63.08
C GLU A 748 14.77 -49.63 -63.56
N ILE A 749 15.34 -50.54 -64.33
CA ILE A 749 16.73 -50.48 -64.84
C ILE A 749 16.92 -49.25 -65.76
N ASP A 750 15.83 -48.70 -66.31
CA ASP A 750 15.84 -47.52 -67.19
C ASP A 750 16.08 -46.18 -66.45
N GLU A 751 15.91 -46.12 -65.12
CA GLU A 751 16.27 -44.93 -64.33
C GLU A 751 17.77 -44.88 -63.94
N LEU A 752 18.49 -45.98 -64.13
CA LEU A 752 19.94 -46.10 -63.85
C LEU A 752 20.81 -45.79 -65.08
N SER A 753 20.31 -44.99 -66.02
CA SER A 753 21.08 -44.52 -67.17
C SER A 753 22.20 -43.58 -66.73
N TYR A 754 23.34 -44.16 -66.34
CA TYR A 754 24.61 -43.46 -66.23
C TYR A 754 25.00 -43.00 -67.65
N GLU A 755 24.77 -41.73 -67.97
CA GLU A 755 25.17 -41.16 -69.26
C GLU A 755 26.68 -41.39 -69.46
N ALA A 756 27.05 -42.21 -70.45
CA ALA A 756 28.43 -42.45 -70.86
C ALA A 756 29.14 -41.22 -71.47
N LYS A 757 28.61 -40.00 -71.26
CA LYS A 757 29.18 -38.73 -71.74
C LYS A 757 30.26 -38.16 -70.80
N TRP A 758 30.39 -38.65 -69.57
CA TRP A 758 31.43 -38.17 -68.65
C TRP A 758 32.84 -38.72 -68.93
N ASN A 759 32.97 -39.81 -69.70
CA ASN A 759 34.27 -40.43 -70.00
C ASN A 759 34.91 -39.98 -71.33
N SER A 760 34.29 -39.09 -72.11
CA SER A 760 34.86 -38.59 -73.38
C SER A 760 35.30 -37.12 -73.36
N ALA A 761 35.13 -36.40 -72.25
CA ALA A 761 35.41 -34.95 -72.19
C ALA A 761 36.85 -34.58 -71.76
N VAL A 762 37.73 -35.55 -71.46
CA VAL A 762 39.09 -35.26 -70.95
C VAL A 762 40.18 -35.36 -72.04
N HIS A 763 39.82 -35.64 -73.30
CA HIS A 763 40.83 -35.83 -74.37
C HIS A 763 40.73 -34.96 -75.62
N ARG A 764 39.92 -33.90 -75.64
CA ARG A 764 39.98 -32.88 -76.71
C ARG A 764 39.54 -31.51 -76.21
N GLU A 765 40.47 -30.73 -75.69
CA GLU A 765 40.46 -29.25 -75.79
C GLU A 765 41.79 -28.66 -75.27
N GLU A 766 42.89 -29.08 -75.89
CA GLU A 766 44.13 -28.29 -75.97
C GLU A 766 44.57 -28.37 -77.43
N LEU A 767 43.95 -27.52 -78.27
CA LEU A 767 44.37 -27.11 -79.62
C LEU A 767 43.22 -26.29 -80.23
N ALA A 768 43.24 -24.97 -80.06
CA ALA A 768 42.90 -23.97 -81.08
C ALA A 768 42.67 -22.59 -80.44
N GLU A 769 43.68 -21.76 -80.59
CA GLU A 769 43.66 -20.31 -80.47
C GLU A 769 42.87 -19.70 -81.65
N THR A 770 42.33 -18.47 -81.47
CA THR A 770 41.99 -17.42 -82.48
C THR A 770 40.52 -17.12 -82.90
N ALA A 771 40.13 -15.87 -82.56
CA ALA A 771 39.37 -14.85 -83.35
C ALA A 771 37.81 -14.77 -83.23
N PRO A 772 37.17 -13.62 -83.60
CA PRO A 772 36.99 -12.38 -82.81
C PRO A 772 35.47 -11.96 -82.72
N PRO A 773 35.07 -10.77 -82.23
CA PRO A 773 33.73 -10.52 -81.65
C PRO A 773 32.64 -10.19 -82.67
N PRO A 774 31.37 -10.25 -82.25
CA PRO A 774 30.59 -9.02 -82.06
C PRO A 774 30.04 -8.81 -80.64
#